data_AF-A0A962KJH5-F1
#
_entry.id   AF-A0A962KJH5-F1
#
_cell.length_a   1.000
_cell.length_b   1.000
_cell.length_c   1.000
_cell.angle_alpha   90.00
_cell.angle_beta   90.00
_cell.angle_gamma   90.00
#
_symmetry.space_group_name_H-M   'P 1'
#
loop_
_entity.id
_entity.type
_entity.pdbx_description
1 polymer ?
#
loop_
_entity_poly.entity_id
_entity_poly.type
_entity_poly.pdbx_seq_one_letter_code
_entity_poly.pdbx_strand_id
1 'polypeptide(L)'
;MGSGSIAVARRAGIADNSAAEKHAISLPKFFMVLGQLILLLLCVRQFQIESDAFLQVFVLVIAGFCVHYFLPFAWRIHWFLALSIASIFLVFGWTNALWMILIGCGLIFLCHVPIAYRYRIALIAAAAVVLGTLRTSSIALPFSAAVWPILGSMFMYRMIVYLYDLKHDRVPLGLSHRLAYFFMLPNVCFPLFPVVDSNNFRRLYYSEERHATYQTGVVWITRGIIHLLLYRYVYYYLTVAPADVVNAGSLIQFLVANFLLYLRVSGLFHLVIGLLHLFGFALPETHKLYYLSSSFTDFWRRINIYWKDFMMKVFYYPVYFRLKRFGSTSALVWSTLLVFLLTWMLHSYQWFWLRGSFPIEWQDGVFWGLLAVVVVINSVWEINTRRSRALGAVRWYSKRSLGKSVRIILVFASICSMWSLWTCESMEEWLDMWSVLARSQVTLAGLLLGAIGFVVAVLTISVIDSSMSNARQQQITNKGDRGPFSSRRMTATVLQVILLAAIGLPQVYTMLNADAANFILSLRSEKLSRTDTQKLEKGYYEDLIRVDRFNSQLWEVYSKKPVDWLAVTGSGLKQFRDDFLQEELRPSSRSLTEHGDITTNEWGMRDQSYSKAPDAGSFRMALLGASSVMGWGVADSETFDAVLEKKLNSSAVELGYDKVEILNFGVAGYYPLQQIMALDYALEFQPQAVFYIATGREYRRAAYYLYDVIAKQIAIPYPYLRDLAARAGIDSSTTETEALRRLRPYDKELLQWLYREIVARCRAHAITPVWVFLPQVNRGRWEENVAETVQDAKDAGFATINLLDVYGSHPIEQVQLTEWDFHPNALGHNLVAQRLYRELLDHRDVYFAR
;
A
#
# COMPACT_ATOMS: atom_id res chain seq x y z
N MET A 1 -76.43 16.65 -18.40
CA MET A 1 -75.42 15.99 -19.27
C MET A 1 -74.42 17.05 -19.71
N GLY A 2 -73.12 16.75 -19.69
CA GLY A 2 -72.10 17.62 -20.30
C GLY A 2 -70.88 18.01 -19.46
N SER A 3 -70.43 17.16 -18.54
CA SER A 3 -69.15 17.28 -17.85
C SER A 3 -68.00 16.85 -18.77
N GLY A 4 -67.26 17.80 -19.36
CA GLY A 4 -66.23 17.45 -20.35
C GLY A 4 -65.08 18.43 -20.58
N SER A 5 -64.90 19.48 -19.78
CA SER A 5 -63.84 20.49 -20.04
C SER A 5 -62.91 20.80 -18.86
N ILE A 6 -63.17 20.27 -17.65
CA ILE A 6 -62.36 20.61 -16.46
C ILE A 6 -61.21 19.60 -16.20
N ALA A 7 -61.15 18.48 -16.94
CA ALA A 7 -60.22 17.38 -16.64
C ALA A 7 -58.82 17.47 -17.30
N VAL A 8 -58.60 18.36 -18.28
CA VAL A 8 -57.32 18.43 -19.01
C VAL A 8 -56.33 19.43 -18.38
N ALA A 9 -56.81 20.49 -17.73
CA ALA A 9 -55.94 21.47 -17.06
C ALA A 9 -55.33 20.97 -15.73
N ARG A 10 -55.93 19.95 -15.09
CA ARG A 10 -55.42 19.39 -13.81
C ARG A 10 -54.29 18.37 -13.95
N ARG A 11 -53.97 17.89 -15.15
CA ARG A 11 -52.87 16.93 -15.39
C ARG A 11 -51.52 17.59 -15.71
N ALA A 12 -51.51 18.87 -16.13
CA ALA A 12 -50.27 19.63 -16.35
C ALA A 12 -49.65 20.12 -15.02
N GLY A 13 -50.46 20.47 -14.02
CA GLY A 13 -49.98 20.97 -12.72
C GLY A 13 -49.39 19.91 -11.77
N ILE A 14 -49.59 18.61 -12.02
CA ILE A 14 -49.08 17.54 -11.13
C ILE A 14 -47.66 17.10 -11.54
N ALA A 15 -47.30 17.19 -12.83
CA ALA A 15 -45.96 16.87 -13.30
C ALA A 15 -44.94 17.97 -12.93
N ASP A 16 -45.35 19.23 -12.99
CA ASP A 16 -44.49 20.41 -12.75
C ASP A 16 -44.15 20.57 -11.26
N ASN A 17 -45.11 20.32 -10.36
CA ASN A 17 -44.87 20.31 -8.91
C ASN A 17 -43.86 19.23 -8.47
N SER A 18 -43.79 18.09 -9.18
CA SER A 18 -42.88 17.00 -8.82
C SER A 18 -41.40 17.30 -9.10
N ALA A 19 -41.11 18.16 -10.08
CA ALA A 19 -39.75 18.61 -10.38
C ALA A 19 -39.31 19.73 -9.43
N ALA A 20 -40.23 20.64 -9.09
CA ALA A 20 -40.01 21.69 -8.09
C ALA A 20 -39.73 21.11 -6.69
N GLU A 21 -40.50 20.09 -6.27
CA GLU A 21 -40.30 19.41 -4.98
C GLU A 21 -38.97 18.65 -4.89
N LYS A 22 -38.52 17.99 -5.98
CA LYS A 22 -37.25 17.25 -6.01
C LYS A 22 -36.01 18.12 -5.77
N HIS A 23 -36.11 19.42 -6.03
CA HIS A 23 -35.01 20.37 -5.93
C HIS A 23 -35.17 21.42 -4.84
N ALA A 24 -36.27 21.37 -4.08
CA ALA A 24 -36.57 22.31 -3.01
C ALA A 24 -35.44 22.41 -1.98
N ILE A 25 -35.24 23.62 -1.44
CA ILE A 25 -34.27 23.90 -0.38
C ILE A 25 -34.89 23.51 0.97
N SER A 26 -34.11 22.87 1.84
CA SER A 26 -34.51 22.48 3.20
C SER A 26 -33.33 22.68 4.16
N LEU A 27 -33.37 23.76 4.93
CA LEU A 27 -32.32 24.10 5.89
C LEU A 27 -32.05 22.99 6.93
N PRO A 28 -33.07 22.32 7.52
CA PRO A 28 -32.82 21.23 8.47
C PRO A 28 -32.04 20.06 7.84
N LYS A 29 -32.43 19.64 6.63
CA LYS A 29 -31.74 18.56 5.92
C LYS A 29 -30.33 18.97 5.50
N PHE A 30 -30.14 20.24 5.13
CA PHE A 30 -28.82 20.79 4.83
C PHE A 30 -27.88 20.75 6.03
N PHE A 31 -28.28 21.31 7.18
CA PHE A 31 -27.44 21.33 8.38
C PHE A 31 -27.15 19.93 8.91
N MET A 32 -28.07 18.99 8.74
CA MET A 32 -27.86 17.60 9.12
C MET A 32 -26.81 16.88 8.25
N VAL A 33 -26.84 17.10 6.93
CA VAL A 33 -25.80 16.57 6.03
C VAL A 33 -24.47 17.25 6.33
N LEU A 34 -24.46 18.58 6.52
CA LEU A 34 -23.27 19.34 6.85
C LEU A 34 -22.62 18.88 8.17
N GLY A 35 -23.42 18.65 9.21
CA GLY A 35 -22.94 18.11 10.49
C GLY A 35 -22.28 16.74 10.34
N GLN A 36 -22.88 15.84 9.56
CA GLN A 36 -22.25 14.54 9.24
C GLN A 36 -20.94 14.72 8.46
N LEU A 37 -20.88 15.64 7.50
CA LEU A 37 -19.66 15.92 6.73
C LEU A 37 -18.54 16.50 7.62
N ILE A 38 -18.86 17.38 8.58
CA ILE A 38 -17.90 17.91 9.55
C ILE A 38 -17.35 16.79 10.44
N LEU A 39 -18.21 15.89 10.93
CA LEU A 39 -17.74 14.75 11.71
C LEU A 39 -16.88 13.79 10.86
N LEU A 40 -17.24 13.58 9.58
CA LEU A 40 -16.41 12.81 8.66
C LEU A 40 -15.06 13.49 8.39
N LEU A 41 -15.01 14.82 8.33
CA LEU A 41 -13.74 15.57 8.20
C LEU A 41 -12.85 15.34 9.43
N LEU A 42 -13.44 15.30 10.63
CA LEU A 42 -12.72 14.92 11.84
C LEU A 42 -12.17 13.49 11.75
N CYS A 43 -12.96 12.53 11.26
CA CYS A 43 -12.48 11.16 11.04
C CYS A 43 -11.33 11.11 10.03
N VAL A 44 -11.47 11.77 8.88
CA VAL A 44 -10.41 11.83 7.84
C VAL A 44 -9.12 12.39 8.41
N ARG A 45 -9.20 13.46 9.23
CA ARG A 45 -8.04 14.06 9.90
C ARG A 45 -7.45 13.17 10.98
N GLN A 46 -8.28 12.64 11.88
CA GLN A 46 -7.82 11.86 13.04
C GLN A 46 -7.17 10.55 12.63
N PHE A 47 -7.75 9.88 11.63
CA PHE A 47 -7.24 8.63 11.09
C PHE A 47 -6.34 8.83 9.86
N GLN A 48 -5.96 10.07 9.50
CA GLN A 48 -5.11 10.36 8.33
C GLN A 48 -5.50 9.53 7.11
N ILE A 49 -6.78 9.59 6.71
CA ILE A 49 -7.30 8.76 5.63
C ILE A 49 -6.68 9.22 4.31
N GLU A 50 -5.98 8.31 3.60
CA GLU A 50 -5.26 8.55 2.35
C GLU A 50 -4.10 9.54 2.49
N SER A 51 -4.25 10.80 2.08
CA SER A 51 -3.15 11.76 2.04
C SER A 51 -3.57 13.14 2.55
N ASP A 52 -2.59 13.98 2.91
CA ASP A 52 -2.85 15.38 3.27
C ASP A 52 -3.51 16.15 2.11
N ALA A 53 -3.14 15.82 0.87
CA ALA A 53 -3.80 16.35 -0.33
C ALA A 53 -5.29 15.98 -0.35
N PHE A 54 -5.65 14.74 0.02
CA PHE A 54 -7.06 14.35 0.14
C PHE A 54 -7.77 15.13 1.25
N LEU A 55 -7.16 15.34 2.42
CA LEU A 55 -7.75 16.15 3.48
C LEU A 55 -8.06 17.58 3.00
N GLN A 56 -7.12 18.22 2.31
CA GLN A 56 -7.32 19.56 1.73
C GLN A 56 -8.45 19.57 0.69
N VAL A 57 -8.49 18.59 -0.21
CA VAL A 57 -9.58 18.46 -1.18
C VAL A 57 -10.91 18.14 -0.51
N PHE A 58 -10.94 17.39 0.59
CA PHE A 58 -12.17 17.10 1.33
C PHE A 58 -12.72 18.37 2.01
N VAL A 59 -11.86 19.23 2.55
CA VAL A 59 -12.26 20.57 3.02
C VAL A 59 -12.86 21.40 1.88
N LEU A 60 -12.20 21.41 0.71
CA LEU A 60 -12.68 22.09 -0.49
C LEU A 60 -14.05 21.53 -0.95
N VAL A 61 -14.27 20.21 -0.85
CA VAL A 61 -15.57 19.57 -1.14
C VAL A 61 -16.65 20.05 -0.20
N ILE A 62 -16.38 20.14 1.11
CA ILE A 62 -17.38 20.58 2.09
C ILE A 62 -17.74 22.06 1.86
N ALA A 63 -16.74 22.93 1.70
CA ALA A 63 -16.95 24.34 1.39
C ALA A 63 -17.69 24.50 0.06
N GLY A 64 -17.25 23.76 -0.96
CA GLY A 64 -17.87 23.73 -2.28
C GLY A 64 -19.31 23.22 -2.26
N PHE A 65 -19.61 22.22 -1.43
CA PHE A 65 -20.96 21.69 -1.22
C PHE A 65 -21.89 22.74 -0.62
N CYS A 66 -21.43 23.50 0.38
CA CYS A 66 -22.20 24.59 0.98
C CYS A 66 -22.66 25.60 -0.08
N VAL A 67 -21.76 26.03 -0.97
CA VAL A 67 -22.10 26.94 -2.07
C VAL A 67 -23.00 26.25 -3.10
N HIS A 68 -22.63 25.04 -3.53
CA HIS A 68 -23.37 24.25 -4.52
C HIS A 68 -24.83 24.02 -4.12
N TYR A 69 -25.09 23.86 -2.82
CA TYR A 69 -26.43 23.58 -2.31
C TYR A 69 -27.43 24.72 -2.59
N PHE A 70 -27.00 25.98 -2.44
CA PHE A 70 -27.84 27.17 -2.65
C PHE A 70 -27.80 27.69 -4.08
N LEU A 71 -26.90 27.16 -4.91
CA LEU A 71 -26.72 27.61 -6.28
C LEU A 71 -27.92 27.23 -7.17
N PRO A 72 -28.36 28.11 -8.10
CA PRO A 72 -29.35 27.77 -9.11
C PRO A 72 -28.89 26.61 -9.99
N PHE A 73 -29.84 25.78 -10.46
CA PHE A 73 -29.55 24.54 -11.19
C PHE A 73 -28.60 24.73 -12.38
N ALA A 74 -28.79 25.78 -13.18
CA ALA A 74 -27.96 26.08 -14.36
C ALA A 74 -26.48 26.26 -14.03
N TRP A 75 -26.16 26.80 -12.85
CA TRP A 75 -24.78 27.09 -12.43
C TRP A 75 -24.08 25.92 -11.74
N ARG A 76 -24.82 24.88 -11.34
CA ARG A 76 -24.28 23.78 -10.51
C ARG A 76 -23.17 23.00 -11.18
N ILE A 77 -23.32 22.66 -12.46
CA ILE A 77 -22.28 21.94 -13.20
C ILE A 77 -21.05 22.82 -13.45
N HIS A 78 -21.23 24.13 -13.65
CA HIS A 78 -20.14 25.09 -13.83
C HIS A 78 -19.36 25.26 -12.53
N TRP A 79 -20.06 25.32 -11.40
CA TRP A 79 -19.45 25.36 -10.07
C TRP A 79 -18.69 24.06 -9.74
N PHE A 80 -19.28 22.90 -10.04
CA PHE A 80 -18.58 21.62 -9.88
C PHE A 80 -17.29 21.58 -10.71
N LEU A 81 -17.34 22.04 -11.97
CA LEU A 81 -16.14 22.14 -12.81
C LEU A 81 -15.12 23.13 -12.22
N ALA A 82 -15.54 24.30 -11.74
CA ALA A 82 -14.65 25.26 -11.12
C ALA A 82 -13.95 24.68 -9.88
N LEU A 83 -14.67 23.94 -9.05
CA LEU A 83 -14.09 23.22 -7.91
C LEU A 83 -13.12 22.13 -8.33
N SER A 84 -13.43 21.37 -9.39
CA SER A 84 -12.51 20.37 -9.94
C SER A 84 -11.20 20.99 -10.45
N ILE A 85 -11.28 22.15 -11.11
CA ILE A 85 -10.08 22.85 -11.57
C ILE A 85 -9.31 23.43 -10.38
N ALA A 86 -10.01 24.03 -9.41
CA ALA A 86 -9.39 24.54 -8.19
C ALA A 86 -8.68 23.44 -7.38
N SER A 87 -9.25 22.24 -7.30
CA SER A 87 -8.62 21.11 -6.60
C SER A 87 -7.32 20.65 -7.28
N ILE A 88 -7.26 20.73 -8.62
CA ILE A 88 -6.04 20.45 -9.39
C ILE A 88 -4.93 21.44 -9.01
N PHE A 89 -5.22 22.75 -8.97
CA PHE A 89 -4.25 23.76 -8.55
C PHE A 89 -3.83 23.59 -7.09
N LEU A 90 -4.77 23.25 -6.21
CA LEU A 90 -4.53 23.04 -4.79
C LEU A 90 -3.53 21.90 -4.55
N VAL A 91 -3.66 20.79 -5.26
CA VAL A 91 -2.82 19.59 -5.05
C VAL A 91 -1.48 19.68 -5.80
N PHE A 92 -1.49 20.17 -7.04
CA PHE A 92 -0.33 20.07 -7.93
C PHE A 92 0.47 21.37 -8.09
N GLY A 93 -0.05 22.50 -7.60
CA GLY A 93 0.51 23.82 -7.84
C GLY A 93 0.33 24.27 -9.29
N TRP A 94 0.77 25.49 -9.59
CA TRP A 94 0.49 26.16 -10.87
C TRP A 94 1.02 25.42 -12.11
N THR A 95 2.32 25.10 -12.14
CA THR A 95 2.97 24.54 -13.32
C THR A 95 2.37 23.19 -13.74
N ASN A 96 2.29 22.26 -12.79
CA ASN A 96 1.76 20.91 -13.04
C ASN A 96 0.26 20.94 -13.37
N ALA A 97 -0.52 21.78 -12.68
CA ALA A 97 -1.95 21.95 -12.94
C ALA A 97 -2.21 22.44 -14.38
N LEU A 98 -1.48 23.45 -14.83
CA LEU A 98 -1.62 23.99 -16.18
C LEU A 98 -1.33 22.95 -17.24
N TRP A 99 -0.23 22.19 -17.10
CA TRP A 99 0.11 21.12 -18.05
C TRP A 99 -0.94 20.01 -18.06
N MET A 100 -1.43 19.58 -16.90
CA MET A 100 -2.46 18.53 -16.83
C MET A 100 -3.77 18.98 -17.50
N ILE A 101 -4.19 20.22 -17.28
CA ILE A 101 -5.39 20.79 -17.91
C ILE A 101 -5.18 20.96 -19.41
N LEU A 102 -4.01 21.47 -19.85
CA LEU A 102 -3.69 21.66 -21.26
C LEU A 102 -3.73 20.32 -22.02
N ILE A 103 -3.03 19.30 -21.52
CA ILE A 103 -3.00 17.97 -22.15
C ILE A 103 -4.40 17.37 -22.17
N GLY A 104 -5.12 17.43 -21.05
CA GLY A 104 -6.48 16.89 -20.97
C GLY A 104 -7.46 17.60 -21.91
N CYS A 105 -7.42 18.93 -21.99
CA CYS A 105 -8.23 19.70 -22.94
C CYS A 105 -7.85 19.38 -24.40
N GLY A 106 -6.57 19.17 -24.70
CA GLY A 106 -6.10 18.73 -26.01
C GLY A 106 -6.68 17.38 -26.40
N LEU A 107 -6.66 16.39 -25.49
CA LEU A 107 -7.27 15.08 -25.72
C LEU A 107 -8.78 15.17 -25.95
N ILE A 108 -9.49 16.01 -25.18
CA ILE A 108 -10.93 16.25 -25.39
C ILE A 108 -11.17 16.90 -26.75
N PHE A 109 -10.37 17.89 -27.13
CA PHE A 109 -10.48 18.58 -28.41
C PHE A 109 -10.34 17.60 -29.59
N LEU A 110 -9.35 16.70 -29.53
CA LEU A 110 -9.12 15.68 -30.57
C LEU A 110 -10.37 14.77 -30.80
N CYS A 111 -11.19 14.53 -29.79
CA CYS A 111 -12.45 13.78 -29.93
C CYS A 111 -13.53 14.51 -30.76
N HIS A 112 -13.44 15.83 -30.87
CA HIS A 112 -14.45 16.70 -31.48
C HIS A 112 -14.00 17.37 -32.78
N VAL A 113 -12.78 17.11 -33.25
CA VAL A 113 -12.27 17.64 -34.52
C VAL A 113 -13.24 17.24 -35.67
N PRO A 114 -13.57 18.14 -36.61
CA PRO A 114 -14.55 17.91 -37.68
C PRO A 114 -14.05 16.99 -38.81
N ILE A 115 -13.44 15.86 -38.45
CA ILE A 115 -13.00 14.78 -39.35
C ILE A 115 -13.84 13.51 -39.15
N ALA A 116 -13.72 12.54 -40.05
CA ALA A 116 -14.45 11.28 -39.92
C ALA A 116 -14.05 10.53 -38.63
N TYR A 117 -15.02 9.87 -38.00
CA TYR A 117 -14.86 9.21 -36.69
C TYR A 117 -13.66 8.26 -36.61
N ARG A 118 -13.36 7.52 -37.69
CA ARG A 118 -12.17 6.64 -37.76
C ARG A 118 -10.84 7.38 -37.60
N TYR A 119 -10.72 8.59 -38.16
CA TYR A 119 -9.52 9.41 -38.04
C TYR A 119 -9.42 10.05 -36.65
N ARG A 120 -10.55 10.35 -35.99
CA ARG A 120 -10.54 10.79 -34.58
C ARG A 120 -9.96 9.70 -33.67
N ILE A 121 -10.38 8.45 -33.86
CA ILE A 121 -9.78 7.30 -33.13
C ILE A 121 -8.28 7.22 -33.41
N ALA A 122 -7.86 7.31 -34.67
CA ALA A 122 -6.45 7.25 -35.02
C ALA A 122 -5.62 8.38 -34.38
N LEU A 123 -6.13 9.62 -34.34
CA LEU A 123 -5.49 10.74 -33.67
C LEU A 123 -5.38 10.54 -32.16
N ILE A 124 -6.45 10.06 -31.51
CA ILE A 124 -6.42 9.77 -30.06
C ILE A 124 -5.45 8.63 -29.76
N ALA A 125 -5.42 7.58 -30.59
CA ALA A 125 -4.47 6.48 -30.44
C ALA A 125 -3.03 6.98 -30.61
N ALA A 126 -2.76 7.81 -31.63
CA ALA A 126 -1.45 8.41 -31.83
C ALA A 126 -1.04 9.30 -30.65
N ALA A 127 -1.95 10.13 -30.13
CA ALA A 127 -1.70 10.94 -28.94
C ALA A 127 -1.42 10.07 -27.70
N ALA A 128 -2.15 8.97 -27.51
CA ALA A 128 -1.92 8.04 -26.42
C ALA A 128 -0.55 7.36 -26.53
N VAL A 129 -0.11 6.99 -27.74
CA VAL A 129 1.24 6.45 -27.98
C VAL A 129 2.31 7.50 -27.64
N VAL A 130 2.16 8.75 -28.10
CA VAL A 130 3.11 9.83 -27.78
C VAL A 130 3.17 10.10 -26.28
N LEU A 131 2.03 10.19 -25.60
CA LEU A 131 2.01 10.38 -24.14
C LEU A 131 2.59 9.17 -23.41
N GLY A 132 2.36 7.95 -23.93
CA GLY A 132 2.94 6.73 -23.40
C GLY A 132 4.47 6.69 -23.54
N THR A 133 5.01 7.07 -24.70
CA THR A 133 6.48 7.12 -24.89
C THR A 133 7.13 8.18 -24.02
N LEU A 134 6.49 9.35 -23.88
CA LEU A 134 6.97 10.41 -22.98
C LEU A 134 6.99 9.95 -21.51
N ARG A 135 5.98 9.18 -21.09
CA ARG A 135 5.92 8.64 -19.73
C ARG A 135 7.10 7.71 -19.41
N THR A 136 7.56 6.92 -20.39
CA THR A 136 8.68 5.98 -20.20
C THR A 136 10.04 6.58 -20.55
N SER A 137 10.07 7.78 -21.11
CA SER A 137 11.32 8.42 -21.52
C SER A 137 12.02 9.11 -20.35
N SER A 138 13.35 9.09 -20.33
CA SER A 138 14.17 9.89 -19.40
C SER A 138 14.23 11.38 -19.78
N ILE A 139 13.32 11.86 -20.63
CA ILE A 139 13.31 13.25 -21.09
C ILE A 139 12.79 14.13 -19.95
N ALA A 140 13.57 15.14 -19.57
CA ALA A 140 13.14 16.14 -18.60
C ALA A 140 11.95 16.94 -19.16
N LEU A 141 10.80 16.80 -18.52
CA LEU A 141 9.57 17.52 -18.87
C LEU A 141 9.39 18.74 -17.94
N PRO A 142 8.67 19.78 -18.40
CA PRO A 142 8.42 20.99 -17.61
C PRO A 142 7.41 20.80 -16.47
N PHE A 143 7.06 19.55 -16.14
CA PHE A 143 6.15 19.18 -15.07
C PHE A 143 6.61 17.88 -14.39
N SER A 144 6.17 17.67 -13.15
CA SER A 144 6.54 16.51 -12.34
C SER A 144 5.97 15.19 -12.87
N ALA A 145 6.73 14.10 -12.70
CA ALA A 145 6.28 12.74 -13.01
C ALA A 145 4.98 12.34 -12.28
N ALA A 146 4.66 12.99 -11.15
CA ALA A 146 3.42 12.79 -10.40
C ALA A 146 2.14 13.17 -11.19
N VAL A 147 2.25 13.94 -12.28
CA VAL A 147 1.12 14.27 -13.16
C VAL A 147 0.61 13.04 -13.90
N TRP A 148 1.51 12.11 -14.26
CA TRP A 148 1.15 11.02 -15.17
C TRP A 148 0.12 10.03 -14.61
N PRO A 149 0.19 9.55 -13.34
CA PRO A 149 -0.82 8.69 -12.75
C PRO A 149 -2.22 9.32 -12.68
N ILE A 150 -2.29 10.61 -12.39
CA ILE A 150 -3.57 11.33 -12.32
C ILE A 150 -4.12 11.58 -13.73
N LEU A 151 -3.30 12.04 -14.67
CA LEU A 151 -3.74 12.23 -16.06
C LEU A 151 -4.19 10.90 -16.68
N GLY A 152 -3.43 9.83 -16.46
CA GLY A 152 -3.77 8.49 -16.91
C GLY A 152 -5.13 8.04 -16.39
N SER A 153 -5.36 8.16 -15.08
CA SER A 153 -6.67 7.81 -14.48
C SER A 153 -7.81 8.72 -14.93
N MET A 154 -7.49 9.97 -15.31
CA MET A 154 -8.45 10.92 -15.89
C MET A 154 -9.00 10.46 -17.25
N PHE A 155 -8.12 9.92 -18.10
CA PHE A 155 -8.44 9.71 -19.50
C PHE A 155 -8.49 8.24 -19.94
N MET A 156 -7.67 7.33 -19.41
CA MET A 156 -7.45 5.98 -19.95
C MET A 156 -8.73 5.25 -20.44
N TYR A 157 -9.56 4.76 -19.53
CA TYR A 157 -10.77 4.00 -19.86
C TYR A 157 -11.95 4.91 -20.19
N ARG A 158 -12.01 6.09 -19.55
CA ARG A 158 -13.08 7.07 -19.78
C ARG A 158 -13.06 7.59 -21.21
N MET A 159 -11.88 7.71 -21.84
CA MET A 159 -11.75 8.06 -23.25
C MET A 159 -12.35 6.98 -24.15
N ILE A 160 -12.12 5.71 -23.85
CA ILE A 160 -12.69 4.58 -24.60
C ILE A 160 -14.23 4.61 -24.51
N VAL A 161 -14.77 4.77 -23.29
CA VAL A 161 -16.22 4.86 -23.07
C VAL A 161 -16.81 6.08 -23.78
N TYR A 162 -16.14 7.22 -23.67
CA TYR A 162 -16.58 8.47 -24.25
C TYR A 162 -16.63 8.42 -25.78
N LEU A 163 -15.60 7.87 -26.43
CA LEU A 163 -15.59 7.66 -27.88
C LEU A 163 -16.69 6.67 -28.30
N TYR A 164 -16.89 5.59 -27.54
CA TYR A 164 -17.98 4.64 -27.79
C TYR A 164 -19.35 5.34 -27.73
N ASP A 165 -19.58 6.18 -26.73
CA ASP A 165 -20.83 6.95 -26.58
C ASP A 165 -20.99 7.99 -27.69
N LEU A 166 -19.92 8.70 -28.08
CA LEU A 166 -19.96 9.67 -29.19
C LEU A 166 -20.41 9.06 -30.52
N LYS A 167 -20.13 7.77 -30.75
CA LYS A 167 -20.57 7.06 -31.96
C LYS A 167 -22.05 6.67 -31.93
N HIS A 168 -22.58 6.32 -30.76
CA HIS A 168 -23.90 5.67 -30.63
C HIS A 168 -24.97 6.60 -30.06
N ASP A 169 -24.60 7.68 -29.37
CA ASP A 169 -25.53 8.64 -28.81
C ASP A 169 -25.91 9.73 -29.79
N ARG A 170 -27.17 10.13 -29.73
CA ARG A 170 -27.73 11.21 -30.57
C ARG A 170 -27.68 12.59 -29.92
N VAL A 171 -27.43 12.66 -28.60
CA VAL A 171 -27.44 13.92 -27.85
C VAL A 171 -26.02 14.21 -27.35
N PRO A 172 -25.32 15.23 -27.87
CA PRO A 172 -23.98 15.57 -27.42
C PRO A 172 -24.01 16.19 -26.01
N LEU A 173 -22.95 15.94 -25.23
CA LEU A 173 -22.74 16.59 -23.94
C LEU A 173 -22.37 18.07 -24.12
N GLY A 174 -22.96 18.97 -23.32
CA GLY A 174 -22.50 20.36 -23.24
C GLY A 174 -21.04 20.47 -22.81
N LEU A 175 -20.34 21.55 -23.17
CA LEU A 175 -18.90 21.70 -22.93
C LEU A 175 -18.53 21.51 -21.44
N SER A 176 -19.25 22.14 -20.52
CA SER A 176 -18.97 22.02 -19.09
C SER A 176 -19.21 20.61 -18.54
N HIS A 177 -20.21 19.88 -19.07
CA HIS A 177 -20.42 18.48 -18.70
C HIS A 177 -19.29 17.59 -19.22
N ARG A 178 -18.76 17.87 -20.42
CA ARG A 178 -17.60 17.15 -20.98
C ARG A 178 -16.36 17.36 -20.11
N LEU A 179 -16.05 18.61 -19.79
CA LEU A 179 -14.91 18.94 -18.93
C LEU A 179 -15.08 18.34 -17.52
N ALA A 180 -16.26 18.47 -16.91
CA ALA A 180 -16.56 17.88 -15.60
C ALA A 180 -16.49 16.34 -15.60
N TYR A 181 -16.83 15.70 -16.73
CA TYR A 181 -16.75 14.24 -16.87
C TYR A 181 -15.30 13.73 -16.87
N PHE A 182 -14.35 14.45 -17.47
CA PHE A 182 -12.94 14.04 -17.46
C PHE A 182 -12.22 14.54 -16.20
N PHE A 183 -12.39 15.81 -15.84
CA PHE A 183 -11.85 16.41 -14.62
C PHE A 183 -12.83 16.24 -13.44
N MET A 184 -13.18 15.00 -13.10
CA MET A 184 -14.03 14.74 -11.93
C MET A 184 -13.27 15.09 -10.65
N LEU A 185 -13.90 15.88 -9.77
CA LEU A 185 -13.27 16.46 -8.59
C LEU A 185 -12.44 15.48 -7.75
N PRO A 186 -12.92 14.26 -7.40
CA PRO A 186 -12.13 13.36 -6.55
C PRO A 186 -10.88 12.80 -7.25
N ASN A 187 -10.86 12.76 -8.59
CA ASN A 187 -9.82 12.06 -9.34
C ASN A 187 -8.41 12.67 -9.16
N VAL A 188 -8.31 13.93 -8.69
CA VAL A 188 -7.02 14.56 -8.39
C VAL A 188 -6.26 13.88 -7.26
N CYS A 189 -6.96 13.26 -6.30
CA CYS A 189 -6.34 12.52 -5.18
C CYS A 189 -6.42 11.00 -5.36
N PHE A 190 -7.19 10.51 -6.33
CA PHE A 190 -7.49 9.09 -6.49
C PHE A 190 -7.00 8.58 -7.86
N PRO A 191 -5.73 8.16 -7.97
CA PRO A 191 -5.20 7.57 -9.20
C PRO A 191 -5.92 6.25 -9.55
N LEU A 192 -6.34 5.47 -8.56
CA LEU A 192 -7.21 4.31 -8.79
C LEU A 192 -8.68 4.77 -8.75
N PHE A 193 -9.32 4.83 -9.91
CA PHE A 193 -10.66 5.43 -10.08
C PHE A 193 -11.67 4.47 -10.74
N PRO A 194 -12.96 4.46 -10.33
CA PRO A 194 -13.99 3.66 -10.98
C PRO A 194 -14.25 4.13 -12.41
N VAL A 195 -14.48 3.20 -13.34
CA VAL A 195 -14.77 3.52 -14.75
C VAL A 195 -16.21 4.05 -14.88
N VAL A 196 -16.39 5.34 -14.62
CA VAL A 196 -17.70 6.00 -14.70
C VAL A 196 -18.11 6.16 -16.15
N ASP A 197 -19.31 5.69 -16.47
CA ASP A 197 -19.90 5.78 -17.79
C ASP A 197 -20.39 7.20 -18.12
N SER A 198 -20.02 7.76 -19.28
CA SER A 198 -20.38 9.15 -19.66
C SER A 198 -21.88 9.36 -19.76
N ASN A 199 -22.60 8.35 -20.26
CA ASN A 199 -24.04 8.37 -20.36
C ASN A 199 -24.73 8.35 -18.99
N ASN A 200 -24.28 7.48 -18.08
CA ASN A 200 -24.77 7.48 -16.71
C ASN A 200 -24.42 8.77 -15.96
N PHE A 201 -23.21 9.30 -16.14
CA PHE A 201 -22.78 10.57 -15.54
C PHE A 201 -23.72 11.72 -15.90
N ARG A 202 -24.20 11.76 -17.15
CA ARG A 202 -25.21 12.72 -17.60
C ARG A 202 -26.60 12.42 -17.05
N ARG A 203 -27.08 11.19 -17.29
CA ARG A 203 -28.49 10.83 -17.07
C ARG A 203 -28.85 10.80 -15.57
N LEU A 204 -27.87 10.49 -14.72
CA LEU A 204 -28.05 10.38 -13.27
C LEU A 204 -27.74 11.69 -12.53
N TYR A 205 -27.40 12.76 -13.25
CA TYR A 205 -27.24 14.08 -12.66
C TYR A 205 -28.61 14.63 -12.26
N TYR A 206 -28.87 14.75 -10.96
CA TYR A 206 -30.14 15.20 -10.37
C TYR A 206 -31.37 14.40 -10.83
N SER A 207 -31.20 13.10 -11.13
CA SER A 207 -32.32 12.21 -11.50
C SER A 207 -33.22 11.82 -10.32
N GLU A 208 -32.69 11.91 -9.10
CA GLU A 208 -33.37 11.60 -7.84
C GLU A 208 -33.57 12.87 -6.99
N GLU A 209 -34.29 12.74 -5.87
CA GLU A 209 -34.44 13.82 -4.89
C GLU A 209 -33.08 14.21 -4.29
N ARG A 210 -32.78 15.51 -4.24
CA ARG A 210 -31.42 15.98 -3.96
C ARG A 210 -30.88 15.54 -2.59
N HIS A 211 -31.68 15.60 -1.54
CA HIS A 211 -31.21 15.29 -0.20
C HIS A 211 -30.99 13.78 -0.06
N ALA A 212 -31.87 12.97 -0.65
CA ALA A 212 -31.71 11.53 -0.78
C ALA A 212 -30.36 11.15 -1.46
N THR A 213 -29.98 11.86 -2.53
CA THR A 213 -28.66 11.69 -3.16
C THR A 213 -27.53 12.08 -2.21
N TYR A 214 -27.61 13.23 -1.53
CA TYR A 214 -26.58 13.68 -0.60
C TYR A 214 -26.39 12.73 0.58
N GLN A 215 -27.48 12.23 1.16
CA GLN A 215 -27.42 11.28 2.27
C GLN A 215 -26.83 9.93 1.82
N THR A 216 -27.15 9.46 0.60
CA THR A 216 -26.47 8.30 0.00
C THR A 216 -24.96 8.55 -0.12
N GLY A 217 -24.56 9.76 -0.51
CA GLY A 217 -23.16 10.17 -0.56
C GLY A 217 -22.46 10.05 0.78
N VAL A 218 -23.06 10.59 1.84
CA VAL A 218 -22.53 10.49 3.22
C VAL A 218 -22.40 9.03 3.68
N VAL A 219 -23.40 8.19 3.37
CA VAL A 219 -23.37 6.75 3.69
C VAL A 219 -22.20 6.06 2.99
N TRP A 220 -21.94 6.40 1.72
CA TRP A 220 -20.85 5.79 0.96
C TRP A 220 -19.47 6.30 1.38
N ILE A 221 -19.33 7.58 1.73
CA ILE A 221 -18.10 8.11 2.33
C ILE A 221 -17.82 7.37 3.65
N THR A 222 -18.84 7.24 4.51
CA THR A 222 -18.72 6.51 5.80
C THR A 222 -18.30 5.06 5.59
N ARG A 223 -18.96 4.35 4.67
CA ARG A 223 -18.60 2.96 4.31
C ARG A 223 -17.18 2.87 3.76
N GLY A 224 -16.78 3.83 2.91
CA GLY A 224 -15.43 3.93 2.36
C GLY A 224 -14.37 4.00 3.46
N ILE A 225 -14.55 4.92 4.42
CA ILE A 225 -13.65 5.07 5.58
C ILE A 225 -13.59 3.78 6.40
N ILE A 226 -14.73 3.14 6.68
CA ILE A 226 -14.75 1.86 7.42
C ILE A 226 -13.97 0.78 6.67
N HIS A 227 -14.16 0.65 5.36
CA HIS A 227 -13.41 -0.32 4.55
C HIS A 227 -11.91 -0.04 4.57
N LEU A 228 -11.48 1.23 4.54
CA LEU A 228 -10.06 1.61 4.62
C LEU A 228 -9.46 1.31 6.00
N LEU A 229 -10.20 1.55 7.09
CA LEU A 229 -9.76 1.18 8.44
C LEU A 229 -9.68 -0.33 8.63
N LEU A 230 -10.64 -1.09 8.11
CA LEU A 230 -10.59 -2.56 8.10
C LEU A 230 -9.45 -3.08 7.23
N TYR A 231 -9.18 -2.44 6.09
CA TYR A 231 -8.01 -2.73 5.27
C TYR A 231 -6.72 -2.54 6.08
N ARG A 232 -6.54 -1.42 6.80
CA ARG A 232 -5.37 -1.19 7.64
C ARG A 232 -5.22 -2.27 8.71
N TYR A 233 -6.31 -2.66 9.35
CA TYR A 233 -6.28 -3.76 10.32
C TYR A 233 -5.77 -5.07 9.68
N VAL A 234 -6.35 -5.47 8.55
CA VAL A 234 -5.92 -6.68 7.81
C VAL A 234 -4.44 -6.56 7.42
N TYR A 235 -4.06 -5.41 6.89
CA TYR A 235 -2.74 -5.13 6.35
C TYR A 235 -1.66 -5.04 7.44
N TYR A 236 -1.97 -4.58 8.66
CA TYR A 236 -0.98 -4.49 9.75
C TYR A 236 -0.89 -5.76 10.59
N TYR A 237 -2.01 -6.48 10.75
CA TYR A 237 -2.11 -7.55 11.75
C TYR A 237 -2.34 -8.93 11.17
N LEU A 238 -2.94 -9.03 9.98
CA LEU A 238 -3.34 -10.32 9.41
C LEU A 238 -2.47 -10.79 8.25
N THR A 239 -1.74 -9.90 7.57
CA THR A 239 -0.82 -10.30 6.49
C THR A 239 0.35 -11.10 7.04
N VAL A 240 0.68 -12.19 6.36
CA VAL A 240 1.76 -13.11 6.70
C VAL A 240 2.71 -13.19 5.51
N ALA A 241 4.01 -13.18 5.74
CA ALA A 241 4.97 -13.40 4.66
C ALA A 241 4.94 -14.88 4.23
N PRO A 242 5.18 -15.24 2.96
CA PRO A 242 5.19 -16.64 2.51
C PRO A 242 6.09 -17.55 3.37
N ALA A 243 7.28 -17.07 3.76
CA ALA A 243 8.21 -17.79 4.64
C ALA A 243 7.67 -18.06 6.05
N ASP A 244 6.68 -17.28 6.51
CA ASP A 244 6.04 -17.44 7.83
C ASP A 244 4.87 -18.45 7.79
N VAL A 245 4.54 -19.01 6.64
CA VAL A 245 3.50 -20.03 6.50
C VAL A 245 4.06 -21.40 6.89
N VAL A 246 3.93 -21.74 8.18
CA VAL A 246 4.51 -22.96 8.78
C VAL A 246 3.47 -24.00 9.22
N ASN A 247 2.20 -23.60 9.33
CA ASN A 247 1.09 -24.49 9.70
C ASN A 247 -0.20 -24.14 8.94
N ALA A 248 -1.20 -25.03 9.04
CA ALA A 248 -2.50 -24.85 8.40
C ALA A 248 -3.24 -23.55 8.80
N GLY A 249 -3.08 -23.09 10.03
CA GLY A 249 -3.64 -21.82 10.51
C GLY A 249 -3.03 -20.63 9.77
N SER A 250 -1.69 -20.58 9.70
CA SER A 250 -0.96 -19.55 8.96
C SER A 250 -1.26 -19.57 7.46
N LEU A 251 -1.53 -20.75 6.88
CA LEU A 251 -1.97 -20.87 5.50
C LEU A 251 -3.37 -20.27 5.29
N ILE A 252 -4.37 -20.63 6.11
CA ILE A 252 -5.70 -19.99 6.04
C ILE A 252 -5.58 -18.49 6.18
N GLN A 253 -4.80 -18.03 7.17
CA GLN A 253 -4.58 -16.62 7.40
C GLN A 253 -4.00 -15.93 6.17
N PHE A 254 -2.97 -16.52 5.53
CA PHE A 254 -2.40 -16.02 4.29
C PHE A 254 -3.43 -15.93 3.16
N LEU A 255 -4.21 -16.99 2.93
CA LEU A 255 -5.23 -17.05 1.88
C LEU A 255 -6.30 -15.96 2.07
N VAL A 256 -6.82 -15.85 3.30
CA VAL A 256 -7.91 -14.93 3.63
C VAL A 256 -7.44 -13.48 3.66
N ALA A 257 -6.30 -13.21 4.32
CA ALA A 257 -5.77 -11.85 4.47
C ALA A 257 -5.49 -11.22 3.10
N ASN A 258 -4.88 -11.97 2.18
CA ASN A 258 -4.58 -11.47 0.83
C ASN A 258 -5.84 -11.05 0.05
N PHE A 259 -6.92 -11.82 0.11
CA PHE A 259 -8.17 -11.42 -0.55
C PHE A 259 -8.84 -10.24 0.16
N LEU A 260 -8.75 -10.17 1.50
CA LEU A 260 -9.27 -9.04 2.27
C LEU A 260 -8.58 -7.71 1.98
N LEU A 261 -7.34 -7.71 1.47
CA LEU A 261 -6.67 -6.47 1.05
C LEU A 261 -7.46 -5.72 -0.05
N TYR A 262 -8.35 -6.41 -0.77
CA TYR A 262 -9.28 -5.78 -1.72
C TYR A 262 -10.24 -4.76 -1.06
N LEU A 263 -10.37 -4.79 0.27
CA LEU A 263 -11.08 -3.75 1.02
C LEU A 263 -10.57 -2.34 0.67
N ARG A 264 -9.28 -2.17 0.35
CA ARG A 264 -8.74 -0.87 -0.09
C ARG A 264 -9.43 -0.36 -1.35
N VAL A 265 -9.51 -1.18 -2.40
CA VAL A 265 -10.14 -0.82 -3.69
C VAL A 265 -11.62 -0.50 -3.48
N SER A 266 -12.32 -1.33 -2.71
CA SER A 266 -13.73 -1.09 -2.42
C SER A 266 -13.95 0.17 -1.58
N GLY A 267 -13.08 0.45 -0.60
CA GLY A 267 -13.13 1.65 0.24
C GLY A 267 -12.94 2.93 -0.57
N LEU A 268 -11.88 2.95 -1.39
CA LEU A 268 -11.58 4.05 -2.33
C LEU A 268 -12.76 4.35 -3.25
N PHE A 269 -13.35 3.33 -3.88
CA PHE A 269 -14.43 3.54 -4.83
C PHE A 269 -15.71 4.04 -4.15
N HIS A 270 -16.06 3.54 -2.96
CA HIS A 270 -17.19 4.09 -2.21
C HIS A 270 -16.97 5.55 -1.82
N LEU A 271 -15.75 5.91 -1.41
CA LEU A 271 -15.39 7.27 -1.06
C LEU A 271 -15.52 8.18 -2.30
N VAL A 272 -14.91 7.82 -3.43
CA VAL A 272 -14.98 8.56 -4.70
C VAL A 272 -16.43 8.80 -5.14
N ILE A 273 -17.23 7.75 -5.24
CA ILE A 273 -18.61 7.89 -5.71
C ILE A 273 -19.46 8.63 -4.67
N GLY A 274 -19.18 8.45 -3.38
CA GLY A 274 -19.84 9.18 -2.29
C GLY A 274 -19.62 10.69 -2.36
N LEU A 275 -18.41 11.14 -2.74
CA LEU A 275 -18.13 12.56 -3.00
C LEU A 275 -18.92 13.10 -4.19
N LEU A 276 -19.03 12.34 -5.29
CA LEU A 276 -19.82 12.75 -6.45
C LEU A 276 -21.32 12.89 -6.12
N HIS A 277 -21.84 12.08 -5.20
CA HIS A 277 -23.23 12.20 -4.73
C HIS A 277 -23.52 13.55 -4.08
N LEU A 278 -22.55 14.16 -3.37
CA LEU A 278 -22.71 15.49 -2.78
C LEU A 278 -22.98 16.58 -3.82
N PHE A 279 -22.57 16.35 -5.07
CA PHE A 279 -22.81 17.26 -6.19
C PHE A 279 -23.99 16.84 -7.09
N GLY A 280 -24.82 15.89 -6.64
CA GLY A 280 -26.07 15.50 -7.29
C GLY A 280 -25.95 14.37 -8.31
N PHE A 281 -24.80 13.71 -8.41
CA PHE A 281 -24.63 12.54 -9.29
C PHE A 281 -25.13 11.26 -8.59
N ALA A 282 -26.34 10.80 -8.91
CA ALA A 282 -26.95 9.59 -8.33
C ALA A 282 -26.42 8.29 -8.98
N LEU A 283 -25.10 8.12 -8.94
CA LEU A 283 -24.39 6.99 -9.55
C LEU A 283 -24.65 5.66 -8.79
N PRO A 284 -24.53 4.49 -9.43
CA PRO A 284 -24.78 3.21 -8.78
C PRO A 284 -23.70 2.82 -7.75
N GLU A 285 -24.05 1.85 -6.88
CA GLU A 285 -23.14 1.26 -5.91
C GLU A 285 -21.93 0.60 -6.62
N THR A 286 -20.76 0.64 -6.00
CA THR A 286 -19.50 0.17 -6.61
C THR A 286 -19.27 -1.32 -6.38
N HIS A 287 -19.59 -1.80 -5.17
CA HIS A 287 -19.36 -3.16 -4.70
C HIS A 287 -20.56 -3.64 -3.89
N LYS A 288 -20.94 -4.91 -4.02
CA LYS A 288 -22.16 -5.42 -3.35
C LYS A 288 -22.00 -6.79 -2.71
N LEU A 289 -21.58 -6.82 -1.44
CA LEU A 289 -21.46 -8.04 -0.63
C LEU A 289 -20.71 -9.16 -1.38
N TYR A 290 -19.60 -8.82 -2.02
CA TYR A 290 -18.89 -9.70 -2.94
C TYR A 290 -18.25 -10.91 -2.24
N TYR A 291 -17.91 -10.80 -0.94
CA TYR A 291 -17.49 -11.95 -0.12
C TYR A 291 -18.59 -13.01 0.06
N LEU A 292 -19.86 -12.65 -0.14
CA LEU A 292 -21.01 -13.55 0.01
C LEU A 292 -21.54 -14.09 -1.32
N SER A 293 -20.70 -14.11 -2.35
CA SER A 293 -21.10 -14.56 -3.68
C SER A 293 -21.34 -16.06 -3.70
N SER A 294 -22.48 -16.47 -4.27
CA SER A 294 -22.89 -17.88 -4.30
C SER A 294 -22.52 -18.63 -5.59
N SER A 295 -21.94 -17.93 -6.55
CA SER A 295 -21.35 -18.45 -7.79
C SER A 295 -20.28 -17.49 -8.33
N PHE A 296 -19.44 -17.95 -9.26
CA PHE A 296 -18.44 -17.09 -9.91
C PHE A 296 -19.07 -15.98 -10.77
N THR A 297 -20.24 -16.23 -11.39
CA THR A 297 -21.02 -15.20 -12.11
C THR A 297 -21.60 -14.15 -11.16
N ASP A 298 -22.04 -14.56 -9.96
CA ASP A 298 -22.52 -13.67 -8.90
C ASP A 298 -21.35 -12.83 -8.34
N PHE A 299 -20.17 -13.43 -8.18
CA PHE A 299 -18.94 -12.74 -7.80
C PHE A 299 -18.55 -11.64 -8.79
N TRP A 300 -18.43 -11.97 -10.08
CA TRP A 300 -18.12 -11.01 -11.14
C TRP A 300 -19.12 -9.84 -11.19
N ARG A 301 -20.40 -10.10 -10.88
CA ARG A 301 -21.45 -9.07 -10.84
C ARG A 301 -21.33 -8.10 -9.67
N ARG A 302 -20.61 -8.45 -8.60
CA ARG A 302 -20.59 -7.75 -7.31
C ARG A 302 -19.26 -7.14 -6.94
N ILE A 303 -18.16 -7.72 -7.42
CA ILE A 303 -16.80 -7.35 -7.00
C ILE A 303 -16.37 -6.01 -7.57
N ASN A 304 -16.72 -5.66 -8.81
CA ASN A 304 -16.43 -4.34 -9.37
C ASN A 304 -17.48 -4.00 -10.43
N ILE A 305 -18.56 -3.33 -10.00
CA ILE A 305 -19.75 -3.11 -10.84
C ILE A 305 -19.42 -2.20 -12.03
N TYR A 306 -18.62 -1.16 -11.81
CA TYR A 306 -18.21 -0.20 -12.84
C TYR A 306 -17.34 -0.86 -13.91
N TRP A 307 -16.35 -1.66 -13.50
CA TRP A 307 -15.54 -2.44 -14.43
C TRP A 307 -16.39 -3.41 -15.25
N LYS A 308 -17.25 -4.16 -14.58
CA LYS A 308 -18.16 -5.09 -15.23
C LYS A 308 -19.08 -4.38 -16.23
N ASP A 309 -19.68 -3.24 -15.87
CA ASP A 309 -20.54 -2.47 -16.78
C ASP A 309 -19.76 -1.98 -18.01
N PHE A 310 -18.55 -1.46 -17.81
CA PHE A 310 -17.64 -1.07 -18.89
C PHE A 310 -17.34 -2.23 -19.84
N MET A 311 -16.91 -3.37 -19.30
CA MET A 311 -16.58 -4.56 -20.09
C MET A 311 -17.80 -5.10 -20.85
N MET A 312 -18.96 -5.08 -20.20
CA MET A 312 -20.21 -5.54 -20.81
C MET A 312 -20.62 -4.63 -21.98
N LYS A 313 -20.59 -3.32 -21.76
CA LYS A 313 -21.02 -2.30 -22.74
C LYS A 313 -20.12 -2.25 -23.96
N VAL A 314 -18.80 -2.15 -23.77
CA VAL A 314 -17.84 -1.84 -24.84
C VAL A 314 -17.39 -3.09 -25.59
N PHE A 315 -17.25 -4.23 -24.90
CA PHE A 315 -16.64 -5.43 -25.49
C PHE A 315 -17.63 -6.59 -25.60
N TYR A 316 -18.29 -6.98 -24.49
CA TYR A 316 -19.12 -8.19 -24.45
C TYR A 316 -20.31 -8.11 -25.40
N TYR A 317 -21.20 -7.12 -25.26
CA TYR A 317 -22.43 -7.06 -26.05
C TYR A 317 -22.15 -6.95 -27.55
N PRO A 318 -21.25 -6.07 -28.03
CA PRO A 318 -20.91 -6.00 -29.45
C PRO A 318 -20.41 -7.33 -30.03
N VAL A 319 -19.57 -8.06 -29.29
CA VAL A 319 -19.01 -9.34 -29.74
C VAL A 319 -20.06 -10.45 -29.67
N TYR A 320 -20.82 -10.51 -28.58
CA TYR A 320 -21.89 -11.49 -28.38
C TYR A 320 -22.93 -11.42 -29.50
N PHE A 321 -23.41 -10.22 -29.84
CA PHE A 321 -24.41 -10.06 -30.90
C PHE A 321 -23.87 -10.43 -32.29
N ARG A 322 -22.58 -10.19 -32.58
CA ARG A 322 -21.93 -10.63 -33.82
C ARG A 322 -21.77 -12.15 -33.90
N LEU A 323 -21.41 -12.79 -32.79
CA LEU A 323 -21.19 -14.23 -32.72
C LEU A 323 -22.47 -15.04 -32.55
N LYS A 324 -23.60 -14.40 -32.19
CA LYS A 324 -24.90 -15.05 -32.00
C LYS A 324 -25.34 -15.91 -33.20
N ARG A 325 -24.89 -15.57 -34.42
CA ARG A 325 -25.11 -16.34 -35.65
C ARG A 325 -24.55 -17.78 -35.60
N PHE A 326 -23.57 -18.06 -34.74
CA PHE A 326 -22.94 -19.37 -34.55
C PHE A 326 -23.49 -20.14 -33.33
N GLY A 327 -24.62 -19.70 -32.77
CA GLY A 327 -25.27 -20.33 -31.61
C GLY A 327 -25.05 -19.57 -30.29
N SER A 328 -26.08 -19.56 -29.45
CA SER A 328 -26.10 -18.79 -28.19
C SER A 328 -25.02 -19.21 -27.20
N THR A 329 -24.73 -20.51 -27.11
CA THR A 329 -23.70 -21.06 -26.21
C THR A 329 -22.30 -20.68 -26.70
N SER A 330 -22.01 -20.86 -27.98
CA SER A 330 -20.74 -20.46 -28.59
C SER A 330 -20.48 -18.96 -28.44
N ALA A 331 -21.51 -18.14 -28.67
CA ALA A 331 -21.42 -16.69 -28.49
C ALA A 331 -21.11 -16.31 -27.04
N LEU A 332 -21.75 -16.96 -26.05
CA LEU A 332 -21.47 -16.74 -24.63
C LEU A 332 -20.03 -17.10 -24.28
N VAL A 333 -19.57 -18.29 -24.67
CA VAL A 333 -18.23 -18.80 -24.35
C VAL A 333 -17.16 -17.86 -24.89
N TRP A 334 -17.16 -17.59 -26.20
CA TRP A 334 -16.14 -16.76 -26.83
C TRP A 334 -16.17 -15.30 -26.37
N SER A 335 -17.36 -14.73 -26.15
CA SER A 335 -17.47 -13.36 -25.62
C SER A 335 -16.95 -13.26 -24.19
N THR A 336 -17.19 -14.27 -23.36
CA THR A 336 -16.71 -14.30 -21.98
C THR A 336 -15.19 -14.47 -21.93
N LEU A 337 -14.64 -15.42 -22.70
CA LEU A 337 -13.18 -15.62 -22.80
C LEU A 337 -12.48 -14.34 -23.27
N LEU A 338 -13.03 -13.66 -24.28
CA LEU A 338 -12.50 -12.38 -24.74
C LEU A 338 -12.56 -11.29 -23.66
N VAL A 339 -13.66 -11.20 -22.89
CA VAL A 339 -13.77 -10.23 -21.80
C VAL A 339 -12.69 -10.43 -20.75
N PHE A 340 -12.37 -11.66 -20.37
CA PHE A 340 -11.31 -11.92 -19.41
C PHE A 340 -9.91 -11.70 -19.98
N LEU A 341 -9.67 -12.05 -21.25
CA LEU A 341 -8.42 -11.72 -21.95
C LEU A 341 -8.20 -10.20 -21.99
N LEU A 342 -9.23 -9.44 -22.38
CA LEU A 342 -9.18 -7.98 -22.39
C LEU A 342 -9.08 -7.42 -20.97
N THR A 343 -9.68 -8.06 -19.97
CA THR A 343 -9.54 -7.64 -18.57
C THR A 343 -8.08 -7.72 -18.13
N TRP A 344 -7.37 -8.80 -18.47
CA TRP A 344 -5.94 -8.92 -18.23
C TRP A 344 -5.13 -7.83 -18.94
N MET A 345 -5.32 -7.66 -20.26
CA MET A 345 -4.56 -6.65 -21.03
C MET A 345 -4.83 -5.22 -20.54
N LEU A 346 -6.09 -4.91 -20.21
CA LEU A 346 -6.45 -3.60 -19.71
C LEU A 346 -5.91 -3.39 -18.29
N HIS A 347 -5.88 -4.42 -17.44
CA HIS A 347 -5.23 -4.35 -16.14
C HIS A 347 -3.75 -3.91 -16.27
N SER A 348 -2.99 -4.52 -17.18
CA SER A 348 -1.62 -4.08 -17.50
C SER A 348 -1.57 -2.65 -18.05
N TYR A 349 -2.51 -2.27 -18.91
CA TYR A 349 -2.61 -0.90 -19.44
C TYR A 349 -2.90 0.15 -18.35
N GLN A 350 -3.73 -0.16 -17.37
CA GLN A 350 -3.93 0.71 -16.22
C GLN A 350 -2.66 0.82 -15.37
N TRP A 351 -1.99 -0.30 -15.08
CA TRP A 351 -0.75 -0.25 -14.32
C TRP A 351 0.36 0.51 -15.04
N PHE A 352 0.41 0.47 -16.38
CA PHE A 352 1.28 1.33 -17.16
C PHE A 352 1.05 2.80 -16.85
N TRP A 353 -0.18 3.27 -16.84
CA TRP A 353 -0.49 4.66 -16.49
C TRP A 353 -0.38 4.98 -15.01
N LEU A 354 -0.44 4.01 -14.11
CA LEU A 354 -0.28 4.27 -12.68
C LEU A 354 1.17 4.22 -12.24
N ARG A 355 1.98 3.33 -12.84
CA ARG A 355 3.35 3.01 -12.41
C ARG A 355 4.44 3.26 -13.43
N GLY A 356 4.14 3.24 -14.72
CA GLY A 356 5.14 3.41 -15.79
C GLY A 356 5.65 2.10 -16.36
N SER A 357 5.46 0.98 -15.65
CA SER A 357 5.73 -0.37 -16.17
C SER A 357 4.48 -0.98 -16.82
N PHE A 358 4.68 -1.74 -17.91
CA PHE A 358 3.61 -2.54 -18.52
C PHE A 358 3.79 -4.00 -18.10
N PRO A 359 3.27 -4.42 -16.93
CA PRO A 359 3.51 -5.76 -16.41
C PRO A 359 2.80 -6.81 -17.28
N ILE A 360 3.56 -7.78 -17.78
CA ILE A 360 3.02 -8.99 -18.42
C ILE A 360 3.56 -10.18 -17.63
N GLU A 361 2.87 -10.48 -16.55
CA GLU A 361 3.26 -11.51 -15.60
C GLU A 361 2.48 -12.80 -15.84
N TRP A 362 3.12 -13.96 -15.63
CA TRP A 362 2.46 -15.26 -15.83
C TRP A 362 1.31 -15.45 -14.83
N GLN A 363 1.43 -14.89 -13.62
CA GLN A 363 0.42 -14.97 -12.56
C GLN A 363 -0.88 -14.28 -12.97
N ASP A 364 -0.80 -13.13 -13.67
CA ASP A 364 -1.98 -12.46 -14.21
C ASP A 364 -2.68 -13.37 -15.23
N GLY A 365 -1.91 -13.95 -16.16
CA GLY A 365 -2.42 -14.87 -17.17
C GLY A 365 -3.13 -16.08 -16.56
N VAL A 366 -2.52 -16.68 -15.53
CA VAL A 366 -3.11 -17.83 -14.81
C VAL A 366 -4.36 -17.42 -14.02
N PHE A 367 -4.33 -16.32 -13.28
CA PHE A 367 -5.47 -15.84 -12.50
C PHE A 367 -6.68 -15.53 -13.38
N TRP A 368 -6.49 -14.69 -14.41
CA TRP A 368 -7.56 -14.30 -15.31
C TRP A 368 -8.04 -15.46 -16.18
N GLY A 369 -7.13 -16.35 -16.60
CA GLY A 369 -7.46 -17.56 -17.34
C GLY A 369 -8.31 -18.54 -16.53
N LEU A 370 -7.92 -18.85 -15.30
CA LEU A 370 -8.70 -19.70 -14.39
C LEU A 370 -10.07 -19.07 -14.10
N LEU A 371 -10.12 -17.76 -13.84
CA LEU A 371 -11.37 -17.06 -13.58
C LEU A 371 -12.31 -17.10 -14.80
N ALA A 372 -11.76 -16.95 -16.01
CA ALA A 372 -12.52 -17.06 -17.25
C ALA A 372 -13.15 -18.44 -17.39
N VAL A 373 -12.37 -19.51 -17.17
CA VAL A 373 -12.84 -20.89 -17.28
C VAL A 373 -13.97 -21.17 -16.29
N VAL A 374 -13.80 -20.83 -15.01
CA VAL A 374 -14.82 -21.10 -13.99
C VAL A 374 -16.09 -20.27 -14.22
N VAL A 375 -15.96 -19.02 -14.69
CA VAL A 375 -17.12 -18.17 -15.04
C VAL A 375 -17.85 -18.69 -16.28
N VAL A 376 -17.12 -19.18 -17.30
CA VAL A 376 -17.71 -19.80 -18.50
C VAL A 376 -18.46 -21.07 -18.11
N ILE A 377 -17.83 -21.99 -17.38
CA ILE A 377 -18.47 -23.24 -16.91
C ILE A 377 -19.74 -22.90 -16.13
N ASN A 378 -19.66 -21.94 -15.20
CA ASN A 378 -20.81 -21.53 -14.40
C ASN A 378 -21.93 -20.90 -15.25
N SER A 379 -21.57 -20.08 -16.24
CA SER A 379 -22.54 -19.43 -17.15
C SER A 379 -23.23 -20.43 -18.06
N VAL A 380 -22.50 -21.40 -18.62
CA VAL A 380 -23.07 -22.48 -19.45
C VAL A 380 -23.98 -23.38 -18.61
N TRP A 381 -23.54 -23.75 -17.40
CA TRP A 381 -24.35 -24.51 -16.48
C TRP A 381 -25.66 -23.79 -16.12
N GLU A 382 -25.61 -22.48 -15.86
CA GLU A 382 -26.81 -21.68 -15.57
C GLU A 382 -27.81 -21.66 -16.73
N ILE A 383 -27.34 -21.54 -17.97
CA ILE A 383 -28.20 -21.52 -19.16
C ILE A 383 -28.88 -22.87 -19.35
N ASN A 384 -28.14 -23.97 -19.19
CA ASN A 384 -28.67 -25.32 -19.39
C ASN A 384 -29.60 -25.77 -18.25
N THR A 385 -29.33 -25.35 -17.01
CA THR A 385 -30.12 -25.76 -15.82
C THR A 385 -31.41 -24.97 -15.65
N ARG A 386 -31.55 -23.77 -16.26
CA ARG A 386 -32.74 -22.91 -16.11
C ARG A 386 -34.01 -23.41 -16.81
N ARG A 387 -34.01 -24.56 -17.49
CA ARG A 387 -35.21 -25.13 -18.14
C ARG A 387 -36.20 -25.83 -17.19
N SER A 388 -35.91 -26.02 -15.89
CA SER A 388 -36.73 -26.87 -14.99
C SER A 388 -37.35 -26.18 -13.75
N ARG A 389 -37.73 -24.90 -13.81
CA ARG A 389 -38.54 -24.31 -12.73
C ARG A 389 -40.02 -24.24 -13.09
N ALA A 390 -40.73 -25.33 -12.77
CA ALA A 390 -42.18 -25.29 -12.58
C ALA A 390 -42.52 -24.39 -11.39
N LEU A 391 -43.44 -23.44 -11.61
CA LEU A 391 -44.04 -22.58 -10.59
C LEU A 391 -44.96 -23.43 -9.70
N GLY A 392 -44.48 -23.86 -8.54
CA GLY A 392 -45.33 -24.52 -7.56
C GLY A 392 -44.55 -25.24 -6.48
N ALA A 393 -44.54 -24.66 -5.27
CA ALA A 393 -44.42 -25.27 -3.94
C ALA A 393 -43.48 -24.48 -3.02
N VAL A 394 -44.11 -23.73 -2.12
CA VAL A 394 -43.51 -23.14 -0.92
C VAL A 394 -43.29 -24.26 0.08
N ARG A 395 -42.22 -25.05 -0.07
CA ARG A 395 -41.79 -26.05 0.92
C ARG A 395 -40.31 -26.35 0.70
N TRP A 396 -39.43 -25.63 1.40
CA TRP A 396 -38.04 -25.99 1.79
C TRP A 396 -37.14 -24.75 1.93
N TYR A 397 -37.18 -24.09 3.10
CA TYR A 397 -36.30 -22.96 3.40
C TYR A 397 -34.95 -23.42 3.98
N SER A 398 -34.92 -24.53 4.75
CA SER A 398 -33.71 -24.99 5.47
C SER A 398 -32.61 -25.61 4.59
N LYS A 399 -32.88 -26.68 3.82
CA LYS A 399 -31.81 -27.30 3.00
C LYS A 399 -31.35 -26.43 1.81
N ARG A 400 -32.21 -25.53 1.30
CA ARG A 400 -31.81 -24.54 0.28
C ARG A 400 -30.90 -23.46 0.87
N SER A 401 -31.10 -23.08 2.13
CA SER A 401 -30.22 -22.14 2.84
C SER A 401 -28.84 -22.76 3.10
N LEU A 402 -28.80 -24.02 3.59
CA LEU A 402 -27.55 -24.76 3.78
C LEU A 402 -26.77 -24.91 2.47
N GLY A 403 -27.43 -25.32 1.39
CA GLY A 403 -26.80 -25.44 0.07
C GLY A 403 -26.27 -24.11 -0.48
N LYS A 404 -26.91 -22.99 -0.15
CA LYS A 404 -26.42 -21.65 -0.50
C LYS A 404 -25.19 -21.28 0.35
N SER A 405 -25.20 -21.53 1.65
CA SER A 405 -24.05 -21.27 2.53
C SER A 405 -22.82 -22.07 2.12
N VAL A 406 -22.98 -23.35 1.78
CA VAL A 406 -21.88 -24.19 1.27
C VAL A 406 -21.31 -23.61 -0.03
N ARG A 407 -22.16 -23.18 -0.96
CA ARG A 407 -21.69 -22.54 -2.20
C ARG A 407 -20.91 -21.25 -1.95
N ILE A 408 -21.36 -20.43 -0.99
CA ILE A 408 -20.64 -19.21 -0.61
C ILE A 408 -19.26 -19.55 -0.07
N ILE A 409 -19.16 -20.53 0.84
CA ILE A 409 -17.88 -20.97 1.41
C ILE A 409 -16.95 -21.47 0.30
N LEU A 410 -17.46 -22.30 -0.62
CA LEU A 410 -16.65 -22.85 -1.72
C LEU A 410 -16.17 -21.76 -2.70
N VAL A 411 -17.03 -20.82 -3.07
CA VAL A 411 -16.64 -19.70 -3.95
C VAL A 411 -15.64 -18.81 -3.24
N PHE A 412 -15.87 -18.47 -1.98
CA PHE A 412 -14.96 -17.65 -1.18
C PHE A 412 -13.58 -18.32 -1.06
N ALA A 413 -13.52 -19.59 -0.68
CA ALA A 413 -12.28 -20.35 -0.59
C ALA A 413 -11.56 -20.43 -1.94
N SER A 414 -12.29 -20.67 -3.04
CA SER A 414 -11.71 -20.71 -4.39
C SER A 414 -11.10 -19.36 -4.78
N ILE A 415 -11.80 -18.25 -4.52
CA ILE A 415 -11.29 -16.91 -4.80
C ILE A 415 -10.08 -16.60 -3.92
N CYS A 416 -10.07 -16.94 -2.63
CA CYS A 416 -8.90 -16.78 -1.76
C CYS A 416 -7.69 -17.55 -2.30
N SER A 417 -7.86 -18.80 -2.74
CA SER A 417 -6.78 -19.60 -3.34
C SER A 417 -6.27 -19.03 -4.66
N MET A 418 -7.17 -18.50 -5.50
CA MET A 418 -6.77 -17.82 -6.74
C MET A 418 -6.04 -16.51 -6.43
N TRP A 419 -6.49 -15.75 -5.43
CA TRP A 419 -5.87 -14.50 -5.02
C TRP A 419 -4.47 -14.74 -4.43
N SER A 420 -4.29 -15.79 -3.64
CA SER A 420 -3.00 -16.15 -3.07
C SER A 420 -1.99 -16.56 -4.15
N LEU A 421 -2.43 -17.31 -5.16
CA LEU A 421 -1.63 -17.65 -6.33
C LEU A 421 -1.18 -16.39 -7.08
N TRP A 422 -2.07 -15.41 -7.20
CA TRP A 422 -1.78 -14.15 -7.86
C TRP A 422 -0.75 -13.29 -7.11
N THR A 423 -0.68 -13.42 -5.78
CA THR A 423 0.22 -12.66 -4.91
C THR A 423 1.61 -13.27 -4.73
N CYS A 424 1.81 -14.56 -5.05
CA CYS A 424 3.11 -15.22 -4.92
C CYS A 424 4.09 -14.85 -6.04
N GLU A 425 5.38 -14.91 -5.72
CA GLU A 425 6.46 -14.56 -6.65
C GLU A 425 6.72 -15.70 -7.63
N SER A 426 6.55 -16.96 -7.19
CA SER A 426 6.68 -18.15 -8.02
C SER A 426 5.61 -19.21 -7.73
N MET A 427 5.42 -20.13 -8.69
CA MET A 427 4.55 -21.29 -8.51
C MET A 427 5.10 -22.25 -7.44
N GLU A 428 6.42 -22.38 -7.35
CA GLU A 428 7.10 -23.23 -6.37
C GLU A 428 6.88 -22.72 -4.94
N GLU A 429 6.99 -21.41 -4.71
CA GLU A 429 6.67 -20.78 -3.43
C GLU A 429 5.22 -21.05 -3.05
N TRP A 430 4.30 -20.91 -4.01
CA TRP A 430 2.89 -21.20 -3.76
C TRP A 430 2.67 -22.67 -3.37
N LEU A 431 3.24 -23.62 -4.11
CA LEU A 431 3.13 -25.05 -3.82
C LEU A 431 3.78 -25.43 -2.48
N ASP A 432 4.92 -24.84 -2.12
CA ASP A 432 5.58 -25.11 -0.84
C ASP A 432 4.71 -24.69 0.35
N MET A 433 4.02 -23.55 0.27
CA MET A 433 3.06 -23.14 1.31
C MET A 433 1.91 -24.16 1.47
N TRP A 434 1.43 -24.76 0.38
CA TRP A 434 0.40 -25.81 0.45
C TRP A 434 0.93 -27.14 1.00
N SER A 435 2.23 -27.43 0.85
CA SER A 435 2.87 -28.63 1.39
C SER A 435 2.78 -28.73 2.92
N VAL A 436 2.59 -27.60 3.58
CA VAL A 436 2.34 -27.49 5.03
C VAL A 436 1.13 -28.32 5.47
N LEU A 437 0.10 -28.46 4.62
CA LEU A 437 -1.07 -29.30 4.92
C LEU A 437 -0.72 -30.79 5.02
N ALA A 438 0.29 -31.25 4.27
CA ALA A 438 0.75 -32.63 4.33
C ALA A 438 1.63 -32.91 5.56
N ARG A 439 2.31 -31.88 6.09
CA ARG A 439 3.21 -31.97 7.26
C ARG A 439 2.51 -31.73 8.59
N SER A 440 1.40 -30.99 8.57
CA SER A 440 0.66 -30.61 9.77
C SER A 440 -0.30 -31.74 10.17
N GLN A 441 -0.31 -32.16 11.44
CA GLN A 441 -1.40 -32.99 11.99
C GLN A 441 -2.67 -32.15 12.15
N VAL A 442 -3.30 -31.81 11.03
CA VAL A 442 -4.50 -30.96 11.05
C VAL A 442 -5.72 -31.83 11.25
N THR A 443 -6.45 -31.62 12.35
CA THR A 443 -7.83 -32.10 12.41
C THR A 443 -8.66 -31.25 11.48
N LEU A 444 -9.45 -31.89 10.60
CA LEU A 444 -10.40 -31.24 9.68
C LEU A 444 -11.29 -30.20 10.41
N ALA A 445 -11.56 -30.44 11.70
CA ALA A 445 -12.28 -29.55 12.61
C ALA A 445 -11.60 -28.19 12.84
N GLY A 446 -10.27 -28.11 12.95
CA GLY A 446 -9.55 -26.85 13.20
C GLY A 446 -9.55 -25.89 12.01
N LEU A 447 -9.35 -26.43 10.79
CA LEU A 447 -9.47 -25.68 9.53
C LEU A 447 -10.90 -25.16 9.33
N LEU A 448 -11.89 -26.02 9.59
CA LEU A 448 -13.30 -25.66 9.46
C LEU A 448 -13.70 -24.61 10.50
N LEU A 449 -13.28 -24.72 11.77
CA LEU A 449 -13.65 -23.74 12.81
C LEU A 449 -13.04 -22.36 12.58
N GLY A 450 -11.80 -22.26 12.08
CA GLY A 450 -11.17 -20.97 11.73
C GLY A 450 -11.82 -20.31 10.51
N ALA A 451 -12.06 -21.09 9.45
CA ALA A 451 -12.75 -20.61 8.25
C ALA A 451 -14.23 -20.30 8.52
N ILE A 452 -14.92 -21.09 9.33
CA ILE A 452 -16.31 -20.85 9.76
C ILE A 452 -16.36 -19.65 10.68
N GLY A 453 -15.44 -19.48 11.64
CA GLY A 453 -15.40 -18.29 12.50
C GLY A 453 -15.20 -17.00 11.71
N PHE A 454 -14.31 -17.03 10.72
CA PHE A 454 -14.08 -15.90 9.82
C PHE A 454 -15.27 -15.64 8.88
N VAL A 455 -15.81 -16.68 8.25
CA VAL A 455 -17.00 -16.58 7.39
C VAL A 455 -18.23 -16.18 8.22
N VAL A 456 -18.36 -16.62 9.47
CA VAL A 456 -19.42 -16.21 10.40
C VAL A 456 -19.22 -14.77 10.86
N ALA A 457 -18.01 -14.28 11.07
CA ALA A 457 -17.77 -12.85 11.36
C ALA A 457 -18.15 -11.98 10.15
N VAL A 458 -17.70 -12.37 8.95
CA VAL A 458 -18.05 -11.70 7.68
C VAL A 458 -19.54 -11.82 7.37
N LEU A 459 -20.16 -12.97 7.64
CA LEU A 459 -21.60 -13.20 7.51
C LEU A 459 -22.36 -12.39 8.57
N THR A 460 -21.88 -12.26 9.80
CA THR A 460 -22.57 -11.47 10.84
C THR A 460 -22.54 -9.99 10.45
N ILE A 461 -21.38 -9.47 10.01
CA ILE A 461 -21.24 -8.10 9.50
C ILE A 461 -22.08 -7.88 8.23
N SER A 462 -22.07 -8.85 7.31
CA SER A 462 -22.85 -8.78 6.08
C SER A 462 -24.34 -9.10 6.26
N VAL A 463 -24.74 -9.77 7.33
CA VAL A 463 -26.14 -10.00 7.75
C VAL A 463 -26.66 -8.78 8.47
N ILE A 464 -25.82 -8.03 9.17
CA ILE A 464 -26.15 -6.69 9.65
C ILE A 464 -26.34 -5.74 8.45
N ASP A 465 -25.40 -5.70 7.50
CA ASP A 465 -25.52 -4.88 6.27
C ASP A 465 -26.68 -5.34 5.37
N SER A 466 -26.92 -6.66 5.25
CA SER A 466 -28.01 -7.21 4.44
C SER A 466 -29.37 -7.28 5.14
N SER A 467 -29.45 -7.25 6.47
CA SER A 467 -30.70 -6.98 7.20
C SER A 467 -31.13 -5.53 6.95
N MET A 468 -30.17 -4.61 6.89
CA MET A 468 -30.39 -3.22 6.45
C MET A 468 -30.73 -3.10 4.95
N SER A 469 -30.26 -4.05 4.11
CA SER A 469 -30.56 -4.10 2.67
C SER A 469 -31.80 -4.94 2.29
N ASN A 470 -32.21 -5.94 3.06
CA ASN A 470 -33.36 -6.82 2.79
C ASN A 470 -34.67 -6.20 3.27
N ALA A 471 -34.60 -5.34 4.31
CA ALA A 471 -35.66 -4.36 4.57
C ALA A 471 -35.97 -3.52 3.31
N ARG A 472 -34.99 -3.30 2.43
CA ARG A 472 -35.13 -2.59 1.14
C ARG A 472 -35.90 -3.39 0.09
N GLN A 473 -35.94 -4.72 0.15
CA GLN A 473 -36.55 -5.56 -0.89
C GLN A 473 -37.98 -6.02 -0.54
N GLN A 474 -38.29 -6.17 0.75
CA GLN A 474 -39.68 -6.29 1.22
C GLN A 474 -40.44 -4.96 1.23
N GLN A 475 -39.75 -3.81 1.16
CA GLN A 475 -40.39 -2.49 1.03
C GLN A 475 -40.68 -2.05 -0.41
N ILE A 476 -40.04 -2.65 -1.44
CA ILE A 476 -40.37 -2.32 -2.84
C ILE A 476 -41.77 -2.83 -3.23
N THR A 477 -42.32 -3.82 -2.52
CA THR A 477 -43.70 -4.28 -2.70
C THR A 477 -44.74 -3.41 -1.99
N ASN A 478 -44.35 -2.57 -1.02
CA ASN A 478 -45.24 -1.63 -0.35
C ASN A 478 -44.96 -0.21 -0.86
N LYS A 479 -45.71 0.20 -1.89
CA LYS A 479 -45.83 1.62 -2.30
C LYS A 479 -46.36 2.43 -1.11
N GLY A 480 -45.45 3.03 -0.37
CA GLY A 480 -45.74 3.81 0.83
C GLY A 480 -44.45 4.36 1.44
N ASP A 481 -43.87 5.34 0.76
CA ASP A 481 -43.30 6.51 1.42
C ASP A 481 -42.22 6.28 2.50
N ARG A 482 -41.00 5.81 2.15
CA ARG A 482 -39.74 6.10 2.92
C ARG A 482 -38.49 6.10 2.02
N GLY A 483 -38.04 7.28 1.60
CA GLY A 483 -36.76 7.49 0.90
C GLY A 483 -35.52 7.29 1.81
N PRO A 484 -34.30 7.61 1.33
CA PRO A 484 -33.04 7.52 2.11
C PRO A 484 -33.04 8.29 3.45
N PHE A 485 -33.98 9.21 3.63
CA PHE A 485 -34.34 9.86 4.90
C PHE A 485 -35.23 8.99 5.82
N SER A 486 -35.08 7.66 5.79
CA SER A 486 -35.70 6.84 6.84
C SER A 486 -34.89 7.03 8.12
N SER A 487 -35.56 7.43 9.21
CA SER A 487 -34.92 7.78 10.49
C SER A 487 -33.88 6.76 10.92
N ARG A 488 -34.15 5.46 10.72
CA ARG A 488 -33.27 4.36 11.10
C ARG A 488 -31.91 4.34 10.38
N ARG A 489 -31.85 4.62 9.06
CA ARG A 489 -30.57 4.59 8.30
C ARG A 489 -29.70 5.80 8.61
N MET A 490 -30.35 6.94 8.73
CA MET A 490 -29.74 8.20 9.12
C MET A 490 -29.16 8.11 10.53
N THR A 491 -29.94 7.64 11.51
CA THR A 491 -29.47 7.42 12.89
C THR A 491 -28.31 6.43 12.94
N ALA A 492 -28.35 5.33 12.20
CA ALA A 492 -27.24 4.38 12.15
C ALA A 492 -25.94 5.02 11.60
N THR A 493 -26.04 5.80 10.52
CA THR A 493 -24.88 6.48 9.93
C THR A 493 -24.32 7.52 10.88
N VAL A 494 -25.18 8.34 11.49
CA VAL A 494 -24.77 9.36 12.49
C VAL A 494 -24.09 8.69 13.68
N LEU A 495 -24.64 7.61 14.22
CA LEU A 495 -24.03 6.87 15.34
C LEU A 495 -22.67 6.27 14.95
N GLN A 496 -22.53 5.71 13.74
CA GLN A 496 -21.25 5.19 13.25
C GLN A 496 -20.20 6.29 13.14
N VAL A 497 -20.55 7.43 12.54
CA VAL A 497 -19.62 8.55 12.37
C VAL A 497 -19.24 9.17 13.72
N ILE A 498 -20.19 9.34 14.65
CA ILE A 498 -19.91 9.81 16.01
C ILE A 498 -18.98 8.83 16.73
N LEU A 499 -19.25 7.52 16.65
CA LEU A 499 -18.42 6.50 17.27
C LEU A 499 -16.99 6.52 16.72
N LEU A 500 -16.83 6.59 15.40
CA LEU A 500 -15.52 6.69 14.76
C LEU A 500 -14.78 7.97 15.19
N ALA A 501 -15.45 9.12 15.15
CA ALA A 501 -14.86 10.39 15.55
C ALA A 501 -14.50 10.43 17.05
N ALA A 502 -15.28 9.77 17.91
CA ALA A 502 -15.01 9.67 19.33
C ALA A 502 -13.80 8.77 19.59
N ILE A 503 -13.72 7.60 18.96
CA ILE A 503 -12.60 6.65 19.12
C ILE A 503 -11.27 7.26 18.65
N GLY A 504 -11.30 8.14 17.64
CA GLY A 504 -10.10 8.83 17.15
C GLY A 504 -9.58 9.96 18.04
N LEU A 505 -10.31 10.36 19.09
CA LEU A 505 -9.88 11.43 20.01
C LEU A 505 -8.86 10.91 21.04
N PRO A 506 -7.71 11.59 21.22
CA PRO A 506 -6.73 11.26 22.26
C PRO A 506 -7.35 11.06 23.63
N GLN A 507 -8.23 11.96 24.03
CA GLN A 507 -8.89 11.95 25.33
C GLN A 507 -9.75 10.71 25.57
N VAL A 508 -10.24 10.06 24.51
CA VAL A 508 -11.14 8.90 24.62
C VAL A 508 -10.34 7.61 24.61
N TYR A 509 -9.43 7.43 23.65
CA TYR A 509 -8.68 6.17 23.57
C TYR A 509 -7.64 6.03 24.68
N THR A 510 -7.12 7.12 25.26
CA THR A 510 -6.23 7.03 26.43
C THR A 510 -6.96 6.65 27.72
N MET A 511 -8.30 6.73 27.75
CA MET A 511 -9.10 6.20 28.85
C MET A 511 -9.31 4.68 28.74
N LEU A 512 -8.99 4.09 27.58
CA LEU A 512 -9.01 2.64 27.40
C LEU A 512 -7.71 2.02 27.94
N ASN A 513 -7.64 0.69 28.00
CA ASN A 513 -6.40 0.01 28.36
C ASN A 513 -5.28 0.29 27.34
N ALA A 514 -4.03 0.12 27.76
CA ALA A 514 -2.85 0.43 26.96
C ALA A 514 -2.87 -0.30 25.59
N ASP A 515 -3.33 -1.55 25.56
CA ASP A 515 -3.41 -2.35 24.34
C ASP A 515 -4.40 -1.76 23.32
N ALA A 516 -5.59 -1.35 23.78
CA ALA A 516 -6.60 -0.72 22.94
C ALA A 516 -6.15 0.67 22.46
N ALA A 517 -5.48 1.45 23.33
CA ALA A 517 -4.92 2.74 22.96
C ALA A 517 -3.84 2.60 21.88
N ASN A 518 -2.91 1.65 22.05
CA ASN A 518 -1.86 1.35 21.08
C ASN A 518 -2.44 0.82 19.75
N PHE A 519 -3.48 -0.01 19.82
CA PHE A 519 -4.19 -0.49 18.64
C PHE A 519 -4.81 0.66 17.85
N ILE A 520 -5.53 1.58 18.51
CA ILE A 520 -6.14 2.74 17.86
C ILE A 520 -5.06 3.65 17.27
N LEU A 521 -3.98 3.91 18.01
CA LEU A 521 -2.83 4.68 17.52
C LEU A 521 -2.22 4.06 16.25
N SER A 522 -2.13 2.73 16.16
CA SER A 522 -1.62 2.05 14.97
C SER A 522 -2.49 2.29 13.73
N LEU A 523 -3.81 2.41 13.90
CA LEU A 523 -4.75 2.61 12.80
C LEU A 523 -4.82 4.07 12.34
N ARG A 524 -4.31 5.02 13.14
CA ARG A 524 -4.34 6.46 12.85
C ARG A 524 -3.28 6.92 11.87
N SER A 525 -2.13 6.25 11.81
CA SER A 525 -1.04 6.60 10.91
C SER A 525 -0.83 5.51 9.87
N GLU A 526 -0.62 5.88 8.62
CA GLU A 526 -0.18 4.92 7.61
C GLU A 526 1.23 4.41 7.95
N LYS A 527 1.37 3.09 8.02
CA LYS A 527 2.65 2.38 8.16
C LYS A 527 2.72 1.27 7.12
N LEU A 528 3.91 0.78 6.82
CA LEU A 528 4.06 -0.42 6.00
C LEU A 528 3.77 -1.67 6.85
N SER A 529 3.19 -2.71 6.23
CA SER A 529 3.02 -4.02 6.87
C SER A 529 4.39 -4.65 7.14
N ARG A 530 4.44 -5.64 8.04
CA ARG A 530 5.66 -6.43 8.31
C ARG A 530 6.26 -7.00 7.02
N THR A 531 5.41 -7.52 6.14
CA THR A 531 5.82 -8.12 4.85
C THR A 531 6.38 -7.06 3.91
N ASP A 532 5.80 -5.86 3.89
CA ASP A 532 6.22 -4.81 2.95
C ASP A 532 7.42 -4.01 3.45
N THR A 533 7.58 -3.84 4.76
CA THR A 533 8.85 -3.35 5.32
C THR A 533 9.99 -4.28 4.92
N GLN A 534 9.78 -5.60 4.97
CA GLN A 534 10.77 -6.58 4.51
C GLN A 534 11.03 -6.48 3.01
N LYS A 535 10.00 -6.31 2.18
CA LYS A 535 10.16 -6.12 0.73
C LYS A 535 10.81 -4.78 0.38
N LEU A 536 10.51 -3.71 1.12
CA LEU A 536 11.10 -2.39 0.93
C LEU A 536 12.60 -2.44 1.18
N GLU A 537 13.01 -3.06 2.28
CA GLU A 537 14.42 -3.19 2.61
C GLU A 537 15.13 -4.17 1.68
N LYS A 538 14.52 -5.31 1.35
CA LYS A 538 15.08 -6.24 0.36
C LYS A 538 15.29 -5.54 -0.98
N GLY A 539 14.27 -4.83 -1.48
CA GLY A 539 14.38 -4.03 -2.70
C GLY A 539 15.47 -2.95 -2.59
N TYR A 540 15.60 -2.28 -1.44
CA TYR A 540 16.67 -1.32 -1.20
C TYR A 540 18.07 -1.94 -1.37
N TYR A 541 18.25 -3.22 -1.02
CA TYR A 541 19.54 -3.92 -1.14
C TYR A 541 19.73 -4.71 -2.46
N GLU A 542 18.68 -5.06 -3.21
CA GLU A 542 18.75 -6.00 -4.35
C GLU A 542 18.53 -5.39 -5.76
N ASP A 543 18.67 -4.08 -5.94
CA ASP A 543 18.37 -3.35 -7.18
C ASP A 543 16.88 -3.39 -7.61
N LEU A 544 16.29 -2.19 -7.62
CA LEU A 544 14.85 -1.96 -7.62
C LEU A 544 14.21 -1.98 -9.00
N ILE A 545 13.86 -3.16 -9.50
CA ILE A 545 12.93 -3.29 -10.63
C ILE A 545 11.70 -4.17 -10.31
N ARG A 546 11.66 -4.91 -9.20
CA ARG A 546 10.65 -5.99 -9.00
C ARG A 546 9.58 -5.75 -7.93
N VAL A 547 9.30 -4.52 -7.51
CA VAL A 547 8.20 -4.25 -6.55
C VAL A 547 6.87 -4.06 -7.30
N ASP A 548 6.47 -5.09 -8.03
CA ASP A 548 5.43 -4.96 -9.06
C ASP A 548 4.01 -5.28 -8.62
N ARG A 549 3.71 -5.56 -7.34
CA ARG A 549 2.38 -6.13 -7.00
C ARG A 549 1.68 -5.50 -5.82
N PHE A 550 0.47 -5.01 -6.13
CA PHE A 550 -0.68 -4.74 -5.25
C PHE A 550 -0.55 -3.78 -4.07
N ASN A 551 0.65 -3.34 -3.70
CA ASN A 551 0.79 -2.44 -2.57
C ASN A 551 0.97 -0.99 -3.02
N SER A 552 -0.13 -0.25 -3.08
CA SER A 552 -0.10 1.17 -3.40
C SER A 552 0.59 2.03 -2.34
N GLN A 553 0.73 1.58 -1.09
CA GLN A 553 1.51 2.30 -0.07
C GLN A 553 3.01 2.18 -0.36
N LEU A 554 3.47 0.96 -0.64
CA LEU A 554 4.85 0.71 -1.04
C LEU A 554 5.18 1.46 -2.36
N TRP A 555 4.25 1.43 -3.32
CA TRP A 555 4.36 2.21 -4.55
C TRP A 555 4.38 3.72 -4.31
N GLU A 556 3.59 4.27 -3.38
CA GLU A 556 3.58 5.70 -3.10
C GLU A 556 4.96 6.18 -2.65
N VAL A 557 5.61 5.42 -1.76
CA VAL A 557 7.01 5.65 -1.35
C VAL A 557 7.95 5.61 -2.57
N TYR A 558 7.84 4.59 -3.43
CA TYR A 558 8.65 4.50 -4.65
C TYR A 558 8.38 5.61 -5.67
N SER A 559 7.14 6.09 -5.77
CA SER A 559 6.75 7.13 -6.73
C SER A 559 7.24 8.52 -6.34
N LYS A 560 7.48 8.73 -5.04
CA LYS A 560 8.12 9.93 -4.49
C LYS A 560 9.65 9.85 -4.57
N LYS A 561 10.23 8.65 -4.66
CA LYS A 561 11.67 8.43 -4.80
C LYS A 561 12.17 8.93 -6.17
N PRO A 562 13.14 9.86 -6.22
CA PRO A 562 13.78 10.26 -7.47
C PRO A 562 14.44 9.06 -8.17
N VAL A 563 14.37 9.01 -9.50
CA VAL A 563 15.02 7.95 -10.31
C VAL A 563 16.54 7.92 -10.08
N ASP A 564 17.12 9.10 -9.83
CA ASP A 564 18.56 9.29 -9.58
C ASP A 564 18.91 9.41 -8.08
N TRP A 565 18.03 8.95 -7.17
CA TRP A 565 18.23 9.10 -5.72
C TRP A 565 19.54 8.48 -5.20
N LEU A 566 19.98 7.37 -5.79
CA LEU A 566 21.27 6.73 -5.47
C LEU A 566 22.37 7.08 -6.47
N ALA A 567 22.12 8.02 -7.40
CA ALA A 567 23.11 8.42 -8.39
C ALA A 567 24.21 9.25 -7.71
N VAL A 568 25.15 8.53 -7.09
CA VAL A 568 26.44 9.05 -6.68
C VAL A 568 27.14 9.55 -7.94
N THR A 569 27.36 10.86 -8.03
CA THR A 569 28.18 11.46 -9.09
C THR A 569 29.63 11.46 -8.62
N GLY A 570 30.40 10.45 -9.03
CA GLY A 570 31.79 10.28 -8.62
C GLY A 570 32.34 8.87 -8.83
N SER A 571 33.64 8.68 -8.58
CA SER A 571 34.31 7.38 -8.64
C SER A 571 33.65 6.38 -7.68
N GLY A 572 33.43 5.14 -8.12
CA GLY A 572 32.82 4.06 -7.33
C GLY A 572 33.39 3.98 -5.90
N LEU A 573 32.57 4.39 -4.93
CA LEU A 573 32.89 4.45 -3.50
C LEU A 573 33.15 3.05 -2.91
N LYS A 574 32.59 2.01 -3.53
CA LYS A 574 32.76 0.62 -3.16
C LYS A 574 33.53 -0.14 -4.23
N GLN A 575 34.20 -1.20 -3.80
CA GLN A 575 34.75 -2.23 -4.67
C GLN A 575 34.25 -3.60 -4.24
N PHE A 576 34.03 -4.48 -5.22
CA PHE A 576 33.57 -5.84 -5.01
C PHE A 576 34.75 -6.76 -4.66
N ARG A 577 34.47 -7.76 -3.83
CA ARG A 577 35.38 -8.83 -3.43
C ARG A 577 34.73 -10.18 -3.73
N ASP A 578 35.52 -11.14 -4.19
CA ASP A 578 35.06 -12.50 -4.48
C ASP A 578 35.11 -13.42 -3.23
N ASP A 579 35.05 -12.83 -2.03
CA ASP A 579 35.11 -13.54 -0.76
C ASP A 579 33.87 -13.29 0.11
N PHE A 580 33.89 -13.86 1.31
CA PHE A 580 32.78 -13.75 2.26
C PHE A 580 32.50 -12.32 2.73
N LEU A 581 33.36 -11.33 2.44
CA LEU A 581 33.10 -9.93 2.73
C LEU A 581 32.26 -9.27 1.63
N GLN A 582 32.32 -9.77 0.38
CA GLN A 582 31.59 -9.33 -0.83
C GLN A 582 31.86 -7.90 -1.32
N GLU A 583 31.90 -6.92 -0.43
CA GLU A 583 32.10 -5.51 -0.77
C GLU A 583 32.95 -4.84 0.30
N GLU A 584 33.73 -3.83 -0.09
CA GLU A 584 34.41 -2.93 0.83
C GLU A 584 34.45 -1.51 0.24
N LEU A 585 34.74 -0.53 1.08
CA LEU A 585 34.94 0.84 0.63
C LEU A 585 36.30 0.96 -0.07
N ARG A 586 36.31 1.63 -1.22
CA ARG A 586 37.53 1.86 -1.98
C ARG A 586 38.41 2.87 -1.23
N PRO A 587 39.71 2.59 -0.98
CA PRO A 587 40.60 3.54 -0.34
C PRO A 587 40.77 4.85 -1.12
N SER A 588 41.05 5.94 -0.40
CA SER A 588 41.38 7.27 -0.97
C SER A 588 40.39 7.74 -2.03
N SER A 589 39.10 7.51 -1.79
CA SER A 589 38.02 7.80 -2.73
C SER A 589 37.16 8.96 -2.24
N ARG A 590 36.62 9.74 -3.17
CA ARG A 590 35.67 10.81 -2.87
C ARG A 590 34.43 10.68 -3.74
N SER A 591 33.28 10.83 -3.11
CA SER A 591 31.97 10.74 -3.72
C SER A 591 31.15 11.97 -3.33
N LEU A 592 30.57 12.65 -4.33
CA LEU A 592 29.68 13.78 -4.11
C LEU A 592 28.23 13.28 -4.01
N THR A 593 27.55 13.66 -2.94
CA THR A 593 26.12 13.38 -2.73
C THR A 593 25.35 14.69 -2.52
N GLU A 594 24.03 14.65 -2.63
CA GLU A 594 23.17 15.80 -2.31
C GLU A 594 23.22 16.21 -0.82
N HIS A 595 23.77 15.35 0.03
CA HIS A 595 23.90 15.54 1.48
C HIS A 595 25.32 15.91 1.92
N GLY A 596 26.25 16.07 0.97
CA GLY A 596 27.64 16.45 1.25
C GLY A 596 28.66 15.45 0.69
N ASP A 597 29.93 15.72 1.01
CA ASP A 597 31.06 14.88 0.63
C ASP A 597 31.10 13.59 1.46
N ILE A 598 31.36 12.48 0.78
CA ILE A 598 31.75 11.21 1.36
C ILE A 598 33.19 10.93 0.93
N THR A 599 34.13 10.94 1.88
CA THR A 599 35.53 10.61 1.63
C THR A 599 35.97 9.37 2.40
N THR A 600 36.87 8.60 1.79
CA THR A 600 37.53 7.45 2.44
C THR A 600 39.03 7.69 2.54
N ASN A 601 39.62 7.29 3.65
CA ASN A 601 41.06 7.39 3.87
C ASN A 601 41.84 6.29 3.11
N GLU A 602 43.16 6.28 3.25
CA GLU A 602 44.09 5.32 2.62
C GLU A 602 43.86 3.85 3.03
N TRP A 603 43.08 3.62 4.09
CA TRP A 603 42.71 2.29 4.59
C TRP A 603 41.31 1.86 4.16
N GLY A 604 40.58 2.70 3.42
CA GLY A 604 39.19 2.43 3.06
C GLY A 604 38.20 2.64 4.20
N MET A 605 38.56 3.37 5.25
CA MET A 605 37.60 3.82 6.27
C MET A 605 36.98 5.14 5.81
N ARG A 606 35.68 5.34 6.02
CA ARG A 606 35.04 6.64 5.79
C ARG A 606 35.26 7.54 7.00
N ASP A 607 36.47 8.08 7.08
CA ASP A 607 36.99 8.73 8.27
C ASP A 607 38.21 9.59 7.93
N GLN A 608 38.76 10.29 8.92
CA GLN A 608 40.09 10.90 8.83
C GLN A 608 41.20 9.84 8.72
N SER A 609 42.41 10.25 8.34
CA SER A 609 43.58 9.36 8.26
C SER A 609 44.13 9.07 9.67
N TYR A 610 44.51 7.80 9.89
CA TYR A 610 45.10 7.33 11.15
C TYR A 610 46.38 6.53 10.88
N SER A 611 47.32 6.61 11.81
CA SER A 611 48.47 5.70 11.84
C SER A 611 48.01 4.28 12.20
N LYS A 612 48.59 3.28 11.52
CA LYS A 612 48.28 1.87 11.80
C LYS A 612 48.64 1.48 13.24
N ALA A 613 49.77 1.97 13.75
CA ALA A 613 50.13 1.87 15.17
C ALA A 613 49.54 3.05 15.97
N PRO A 614 48.95 2.83 17.15
CA PRO A 614 48.40 3.90 17.98
C PRO A 614 49.50 4.81 18.55
N ASP A 615 49.19 6.10 18.68
CA ASP A 615 50.08 7.06 19.35
C ASP A 615 50.17 6.75 20.86
N ALA A 616 51.32 7.02 21.47
CA ALA A 616 51.48 6.86 22.92
C ALA A 616 50.46 7.75 23.66
N GLY A 617 49.75 7.19 24.63
CA GLY A 617 48.71 7.92 25.38
C GLY A 617 47.35 8.02 24.67
N SER A 618 47.18 7.42 23.48
CA SER A 618 45.91 7.38 22.77
C SER A 618 45.00 6.21 23.19
N PHE A 619 43.69 6.45 23.22
CA PHE A 619 42.66 5.42 23.33
C PHE A 619 41.94 5.27 22.00
N ARG A 620 41.98 4.07 21.41
CA ARG A 620 41.44 3.79 20.09
C ARG A 620 40.23 2.87 20.16
N MET A 621 39.14 3.31 19.57
CA MET A 621 37.91 2.56 19.41
C MET A 621 37.74 2.16 17.94
N ALA A 622 37.35 0.92 17.66
CA ALA A 622 36.90 0.52 16.32
C ALA A 622 35.37 0.39 16.29
N LEU A 623 34.72 1.05 15.34
CA LEU A 623 33.28 0.93 15.11
C LEU A 623 33.00 -0.05 13.99
N LEU A 624 32.19 -1.07 14.26
CA LEU A 624 31.72 -2.04 13.28
C LEU A 624 30.22 -1.81 13.02
N GLY A 625 29.83 -1.81 11.75
CA GLY A 625 28.41 -1.74 11.41
C GLY A 625 28.11 -1.53 9.94
N ALA A 626 26.85 -1.20 9.68
CA ALA A 626 26.31 -1.03 8.34
C ALA A 626 26.27 0.46 7.93
N SER A 627 25.31 0.83 7.09
CA SER A 627 25.15 2.17 6.49
C SER A 627 24.95 3.30 7.51
N SER A 628 24.23 3.06 8.61
CA SER A 628 24.06 4.07 9.67
C SER A 628 25.38 4.38 10.40
N VAL A 629 26.30 3.41 10.47
CA VAL A 629 27.64 3.60 11.05
C VAL A 629 28.57 4.26 10.05
N MET A 630 28.52 3.85 8.79
CA MET A 630 29.21 4.54 7.70
C MET A 630 28.75 6.01 7.56
N GLY A 631 27.60 6.39 8.11
CA GLY A 631 27.07 7.76 8.03
C GLY A 631 26.37 8.09 6.72
N TRP A 632 25.69 7.12 6.10
CA TRP A 632 24.94 7.37 4.86
C TRP A 632 23.95 8.53 5.03
N GLY A 633 23.98 9.49 4.10
CA GLY A 633 23.06 10.63 4.08
C GLY A 633 23.53 11.88 4.85
N VAL A 634 24.78 11.92 5.31
CA VAL A 634 25.37 13.13 5.94
C VAL A 634 26.79 13.38 5.42
N ALA A 635 27.33 14.59 5.61
CA ALA A 635 28.71 14.92 5.27
C ALA A 635 29.71 14.30 6.27
N ASP A 636 30.99 14.19 5.90
CA ASP A 636 32.03 13.58 6.74
C ASP A 636 32.15 14.18 8.15
N SER A 637 31.93 15.48 8.34
CA SER A 637 31.96 16.12 9.66
C SER A 637 30.68 15.95 10.50
N GLU A 638 29.65 15.36 9.90
CA GLU A 638 28.32 15.22 10.49
C GLU A 638 28.02 13.77 10.93
N THR A 639 28.92 12.83 10.62
CA THR A 639 28.81 11.45 11.10
C THR A 639 28.86 11.41 12.63
N PHE A 640 28.20 10.42 13.24
CA PHE A 640 28.05 10.44 14.70
C PHE A 640 29.39 10.16 15.39
N ASP A 641 30.25 9.38 14.74
CA ASP A 641 31.61 9.06 15.12
C ASP A 641 32.51 10.30 15.09
N ALA A 642 32.51 11.08 14.02
CA ALA A 642 33.27 12.34 13.96
C ALA A 642 32.81 13.34 15.03
N VAL A 643 31.50 13.46 15.26
CA VAL A 643 30.93 14.32 16.31
C VAL A 643 31.28 13.80 17.71
N LEU A 644 31.23 12.49 17.92
CA LEU A 644 31.56 11.84 19.19
C LEU A 644 33.05 11.96 19.51
N GLU A 645 33.93 11.69 18.55
CA GLU A 645 35.38 11.81 18.71
C GLU A 645 35.77 13.23 19.10
N LYS A 646 35.23 14.24 18.40
CA LYS A 646 35.47 15.64 18.73
C LYS A 646 35.06 15.97 20.16
N LYS A 647 33.95 15.41 20.64
CA LYS A 647 33.47 15.59 22.03
C LYS A 647 34.35 14.85 23.04
N LEU A 648 34.72 13.60 22.79
CA LEU A 648 35.58 12.83 23.68
C LEU A 648 36.97 13.45 23.82
N ASN A 649 37.53 13.99 22.73
CA ASN A 649 38.82 14.69 22.78
C ASN A 649 38.78 15.96 23.64
N SER A 650 37.62 16.64 23.77
CA SER A 650 37.49 17.77 24.71
C SER A 650 37.56 17.37 26.18
N SER A 651 37.38 16.07 26.48
CA SER A 651 37.40 15.49 27.82
C SER A 651 38.46 14.39 27.96
N ALA A 652 39.39 14.26 27.00
CA ALA A 652 40.35 13.15 26.95
C ALA A 652 41.24 13.11 28.21
N VAL A 653 41.67 14.28 28.68
CA VAL A 653 42.47 14.40 29.91
C VAL A 653 41.71 13.87 31.14
N GLU A 654 40.40 14.11 31.22
CA GLU A 654 39.55 13.59 32.30
C GLU A 654 39.37 12.07 32.23
N LEU A 655 39.50 11.50 31.02
CA LEU A 655 39.50 10.06 30.76
C LEU A 655 40.88 9.42 30.96
N GLY A 656 41.92 10.22 31.21
CA GLY A 656 43.29 9.73 31.44
C GLY A 656 44.06 9.37 30.17
N TYR A 657 43.69 9.98 29.04
CA TYR A 657 44.32 9.82 27.73
C TYR A 657 44.66 11.18 27.12
N ASP A 658 45.67 11.21 26.24
CA ASP A 658 46.06 12.42 25.51
C ASP A 658 45.15 12.66 24.31
N LYS A 659 44.61 11.57 23.75
CA LYS A 659 43.77 11.58 22.54
C LYS A 659 42.84 10.38 22.53
N VAL A 660 41.63 10.56 22.02
CA VAL A 660 40.70 9.47 21.69
C VAL A 660 40.55 9.42 20.17
N GLU A 661 40.64 8.22 19.60
CA GLU A 661 40.47 7.97 18.17
C GLU A 661 39.33 6.98 17.95
N ILE A 662 38.43 7.30 17.02
CA ILE A 662 37.31 6.42 16.65
C ILE A 662 37.48 6.05 15.19
N LEU A 663 37.83 4.80 14.92
CA LEU A 663 38.04 4.29 13.55
C LEU A 663 36.75 3.67 13.03
N ASN A 664 36.19 4.26 11.98
CA ASN A 664 34.94 3.83 11.39
C ASN A 664 35.13 2.75 10.31
N PHE A 665 34.87 1.48 10.67
CA PHE A 665 34.83 0.35 9.74
C PHE A 665 33.41 0.03 9.23
N GLY A 666 32.47 0.98 9.38
CA GLY A 666 31.11 0.84 8.90
C GLY A 666 31.05 0.87 7.38
N VAL A 667 30.35 -0.09 6.78
CA VAL A 667 30.13 -0.14 5.33
C VAL A 667 28.66 -0.36 5.03
N ALA A 668 28.09 0.47 4.16
CA ALA A 668 26.70 0.34 3.76
C ALA A 668 26.44 -1.05 3.16
N GLY A 669 25.40 -1.74 3.63
CA GLY A 669 25.03 -3.08 3.17
C GLY A 669 25.61 -4.22 4.02
N TYR A 670 26.48 -3.96 4.99
CA TYR A 670 26.98 -5.04 5.86
C TYR A 670 25.86 -5.68 6.69
N TYR A 671 25.85 -7.01 6.66
CA TYR A 671 25.05 -7.90 7.51
C TYR A 671 25.83 -8.34 8.74
N PRO A 672 25.17 -8.86 9.79
CA PRO A 672 25.83 -9.30 11.03
C PRO A 672 27.04 -10.21 10.79
N LEU A 673 26.89 -11.21 9.91
CA LEU A 673 27.97 -12.16 9.61
C LEU A 673 29.18 -11.54 8.88
N GLN A 674 29.05 -10.41 8.19
CA GLN A 674 30.21 -9.73 7.59
C GLN A 674 31.07 -9.03 8.64
N GLN A 675 30.47 -8.64 9.77
CA GLN A 675 31.18 -7.86 10.79
C GLN A 675 32.33 -8.64 11.46
N ILE A 676 32.34 -9.97 11.42
CA ILE A 676 33.48 -10.76 11.92
C ILE A 676 34.73 -10.61 11.02
N MET A 677 34.57 -10.40 9.71
CA MET A 677 35.70 -10.06 8.84
C MET A 677 36.12 -8.60 8.98
N ALA A 678 35.16 -7.68 9.19
CA ALA A 678 35.47 -6.30 9.51
C ALA A 678 36.25 -6.17 10.83
N LEU A 679 35.91 -6.99 11.83
CA LEU A 679 36.68 -7.13 13.06
C LEU A 679 38.11 -7.56 12.79
N ASP A 680 38.32 -8.61 11.98
CA ASP A 680 39.67 -9.10 11.68
C ASP A 680 40.57 -8.02 11.09
N TYR A 681 40.02 -7.17 10.23
CA TYR A 681 40.73 -6.01 9.70
C TYR A 681 40.95 -4.92 10.76
N ALA A 682 39.95 -4.63 11.59
CA ALA A 682 40.06 -3.65 12.67
C ALA A 682 41.13 -4.03 13.71
N LEU A 683 41.35 -5.32 13.98
CA LEU A 683 42.39 -5.80 14.90
C LEU A 683 43.81 -5.40 14.45
N GLU A 684 44.04 -5.17 13.15
CA GLU A 684 45.33 -4.70 12.64
C GLU A 684 45.70 -3.27 13.12
N PHE A 685 44.72 -2.51 13.62
CA PHE A 685 44.89 -1.15 14.14
C PHE A 685 45.03 -1.10 15.67
N GLN A 686 45.10 -2.25 16.33
CA GLN A 686 45.28 -2.40 17.78
C GLN A 686 44.32 -1.54 18.63
N PRO A 687 42.99 -1.59 18.39
CA PRO A 687 42.04 -0.84 19.19
C PRO A 687 41.96 -1.40 20.61
N GLN A 688 41.71 -0.55 21.60
CA GLN A 688 41.45 -0.95 22.99
C GLN A 688 39.98 -1.30 23.23
N ALA A 689 39.07 -0.82 22.38
CA ALA A 689 37.67 -1.20 22.41
C ALA A 689 37.10 -1.39 21.00
N VAL A 690 36.18 -2.36 20.86
CA VAL A 690 35.44 -2.61 19.61
C VAL A 690 33.95 -2.42 19.91
N PHE A 691 33.31 -1.56 19.13
CA PHE A 691 31.88 -1.27 19.23
C PHE A 691 31.17 -1.94 18.05
N TYR A 692 30.46 -3.03 18.33
CA TYR A 692 29.53 -3.67 17.40
C TYR A 692 28.21 -2.91 17.42
N ILE A 693 27.84 -2.25 16.32
CA ILE A 693 26.57 -1.53 16.22
C ILE A 693 25.53 -2.45 15.57
N ALA A 694 24.60 -2.93 16.38
CA ALA A 694 23.46 -3.71 15.95
C ALA A 694 22.33 -2.81 15.44
N THR A 695 21.70 -3.23 14.35
CA THR A 695 20.54 -2.53 13.79
C THR A 695 19.45 -3.58 13.59
N GLY A 696 18.28 -3.37 14.23
CA GLY A 696 17.25 -4.40 14.53
C GLY A 696 17.01 -5.51 13.48
N ARG A 697 16.49 -6.66 13.96
CA ARG A 697 16.32 -7.93 13.20
C ARG A 697 17.62 -8.65 12.84
N GLU A 698 18.61 -8.56 13.72
CA GLU A 698 19.92 -9.21 13.60
C GLU A 698 19.82 -10.72 13.26
N TYR A 699 18.93 -11.47 13.91
CA TYR A 699 18.71 -12.90 13.62
C TYR A 699 18.43 -13.16 12.14
N ARG A 700 17.40 -12.49 11.60
CA ARG A 700 16.96 -12.70 10.22
C ARG A 700 18.00 -12.21 9.22
N ARG A 701 18.68 -11.10 9.54
CA ARG A 701 19.75 -10.56 8.71
C ARG A 701 20.96 -11.50 8.65
N ALA A 702 21.32 -12.13 9.76
CA ALA A 702 22.36 -13.16 9.79
C ALA A 702 21.96 -14.38 8.94
N ALA A 703 20.74 -14.88 9.10
CA ALA A 703 20.23 -16.02 8.32
C ALA A 703 20.16 -15.73 6.81
N TYR A 704 19.69 -14.55 6.43
CA TYR A 704 19.65 -14.12 5.04
C TYR A 704 21.05 -14.06 4.42
N TYR A 705 22.03 -13.50 5.14
CA TYR A 705 23.39 -13.44 4.62
C TYR A 705 24.00 -14.82 4.39
N LEU A 706 23.74 -15.77 5.31
CA LEU A 706 24.18 -17.16 5.14
C LEU A 706 23.54 -17.81 3.90
N TYR A 707 22.26 -17.54 3.63
CA TYR A 707 21.61 -17.95 2.39
C TYR A 707 22.28 -17.32 1.16
N ASP A 708 22.48 -16.01 1.17
CA ASP A 708 23.01 -15.23 0.03
C ASP A 708 24.38 -15.76 -0.43
N VAL A 709 25.31 -16.00 0.51
CA VAL A 709 26.63 -16.55 0.18
C VAL A 709 26.56 -17.97 -0.39
N ILE A 710 25.61 -18.80 0.07
CA ILE A 710 25.40 -20.16 -0.45
C ILE A 710 24.80 -20.12 -1.85
N ALA A 711 23.81 -19.27 -2.07
CA ALA A 711 23.17 -19.08 -3.37
C ALA A 711 24.17 -18.56 -4.42
N LYS A 712 25.04 -17.62 -4.02
CA LYS A 712 26.14 -17.08 -4.85
C LYS A 712 27.35 -18.02 -4.97
N GLN A 713 27.34 -19.17 -4.29
CA GLN A 713 28.45 -20.13 -4.26
C GLN A 713 29.78 -19.55 -3.75
N ILE A 714 29.69 -18.57 -2.83
CA ILE A 714 30.86 -17.95 -2.20
C ILE A 714 31.39 -18.88 -1.11
N ALA A 715 32.72 -19.00 -1.03
CA ALA A 715 33.36 -19.81 0.00
C ALA A 715 33.11 -19.24 1.40
N ILE A 716 32.48 -20.04 2.27
CA ILE A 716 32.26 -19.68 3.68
C ILE A 716 33.53 -20.06 4.46
N PRO A 717 34.29 -19.12 5.03
CA PRO A 717 35.55 -19.43 5.70
C PRO A 717 35.35 -20.13 7.06
N TYR A 718 34.19 -19.91 7.70
CA TYR A 718 33.89 -20.41 9.04
C TYR A 718 33.33 -21.84 9.02
N PRO A 719 34.01 -22.84 9.62
CA PRO A 719 33.55 -24.24 9.63
C PRO A 719 32.16 -24.44 10.24
N TYR A 720 31.86 -23.70 11.31
CA TYR A 720 30.57 -23.77 11.99
C TYR A 720 29.40 -23.36 11.09
N LEU A 721 29.57 -22.30 10.29
CA LEU A 721 28.53 -21.86 9.34
C LEU A 721 28.28 -22.89 8.24
N ARG A 722 29.33 -23.59 7.78
CA ARG A 722 29.20 -24.70 6.83
C ARG A 722 28.44 -25.88 7.43
N ASP A 723 28.73 -26.24 8.67
CA ASP A 723 28.00 -27.29 9.39
C ASP A 723 26.54 -26.92 9.64
N LEU A 724 26.27 -25.68 10.08
CA LEU A 724 24.91 -25.19 10.30
C LEU A 724 24.09 -25.20 9.00
N ALA A 725 24.67 -24.77 7.89
CA ALA A 725 24.05 -24.85 6.57
C ALA A 725 23.73 -26.31 6.17
N ALA A 726 24.65 -27.25 6.42
CA ALA A 726 24.43 -28.67 6.18
C ALA A 726 23.32 -29.25 7.07
N ARG A 727 23.28 -28.90 8.37
CA ARG A 727 22.21 -29.29 9.31
C ARG A 727 20.85 -28.73 8.92
N ALA A 728 20.82 -27.49 8.44
CA ALA A 728 19.62 -26.87 7.89
C ALA A 728 19.23 -27.45 6.53
N GLY A 729 20.10 -28.23 5.89
CA GLY A 729 19.88 -28.83 4.58
C GLY A 729 19.72 -27.79 3.48
N ILE A 730 20.50 -26.71 3.51
CA ILE A 730 20.47 -25.64 2.49
C ILE A 730 21.67 -25.77 1.55
N ASP A 731 21.42 -25.54 0.26
CA ASP A 731 22.43 -25.55 -0.81
C ASP A 731 22.15 -24.46 -1.84
N SER A 732 23.02 -24.33 -2.86
CA SER A 732 22.88 -23.31 -3.91
C SER A 732 21.61 -23.44 -4.78
N SER A 733 20.91 -24.57 -4.73
CA SER A 733 19.63 -24.79 -5.44
C SER A 733 18.40 -24.44 -4.59
N THR A 734 18.60 -24.21 -3.29
CA THR A 734 17.53 -23.91 -2.36
C THR A 734 17.01 -22.49 -2.59
N THR A 735 15.70 -22.33 -2.75
CA THR A 735 15.08 -21.01 -2.90
C THR A 735 15.21 -20.21 -1.60
N GLU A 736 15.27 -18.88 -1.68
CA GLU A 736 15.39 -17.99 -0.51
C GLU A 736 14.34 -18.27 0.57
N THR A 737 13.07 -18.37 0.16
CA THR A 737 11.95 -18.64 1.07
C THR A 737 12.16 -19.95 1.81
N GLU A 738 12.64 -20.98 1.12
CA GLU A 738 12.89 -22.28 1.73
C GLU A 738 14.13 -22.26 2.64
N ALA A 739 15.20 -21.59 2.22
CA ALA A 739 16.41 -21.44 3.00
C ALA A 739 16.13 -20.71 4.32
N LEU A 740 15.43 -19.56 4.27
CA LEU A 740 15.03 -18.81 5.45
C LEU A 740 14.06 -19.59 6.36
N ARG A 741 13.17 -20.41 5.78
CA ARG A 741 12.29 -21.30 6.56
C ARG A 741 13.10 -22.38 7.29
N ARG A 742 14.05 -23.01 6.61
CA ARG A 742 14.92 -24.06 7.18
C ARG A 742 15.93 -23.53 8.19
N LEU A 743 16.40 -22.28 8.03
CA LEU A 743 17.31 -21.62 8.96
C LEU A 743 16.61 -21.09 10.22
N ARG A 744 15.30 -20.85 10.19
CA ARG A 744 14.53 -20.28 11.32
C ARG A 744 14.78 -20.96 12.68
N PRO A 745 14.83 -22.30 12.81
CA PRO A 745 15.15 -22.95 14.09
C PRO A 745 16.56 -22.63 14.60
N TYR A 746 17.46 -22.22 13.72
CA TYR A 746 18.87 -21.92 13.97
C TYR A 746 19.17 -20.42 14.04
N ASP A 747 18.20 -19.54 13.78
CA ASP A 747 18.35 -18.07 13.79
C ASP A 747 19.07 -17.56 15.05
N LYS A 748 18.61 -18.03 16.22
CA LYS A 748 19.20 -17.68 17.51
C LYS A 748 20.59 -18.27 17.69
N GLU A 749 20.74 -19.55 17.39
CA GLU A 749 22.02 -20.27 17.48
C GLU A 749 23.10 -19.58 16.63
N LEU A 750 22.75 -19.19 15.40
CA LEU A 750 23.61 -18.50 14.44
C LEU A 750 24.12 -17.17 14.99
N LEU A 751 23.24 -16.32 15.53
CA LEU A 751 23.62 -15.02 16.05
C LEU A 751 24.43 -15.14 17.35
N GLN A 752 24.07 -16.08 18.24
CA GLN A 752 24.84 -16.35 19.46
C GLN A 752 26.24 -16.85 19.15
N TRP A 753 26.41 -17.67 18.09
CA TRP A 753 27.74 -18.05 17.61
C TRP A 753 28.54 -16.82 17.19
N LEU A 754 27.98 -15.95 16.33
CA LEU A 754 28.65 -14.73 15.88
C LEU A 754 29.12 -13.86 17.05
N TYR A 755 28.23 -13.61 18.02
CA TYR A 755 28.54 -12.78 19.18
C TYR A 755 29.65 -13.40 20.05
N ARG A 756 29.63 -14.71 20.27
CA ARG A 756 30.70 -15.40 20.98
C ARG A 756 32.04 -15.33 20.25
N GLU A 757 32.05 -15.45 18.93
CA GLU A 757 33.27 -15.34 18.12
C GLU A 757 33.88 -13.93 18.20
N ILE A 758 33.06 -12.89 18.09
CA ILE A 758 33.52 -11.50 18.23
C ILE A 758 34.13 -11.28 19.62
N VAL A 759 33.43 -11.68 20.69
CA VAL A 759 33.94 -11.54 22.06
C VAL A 759 35.22 -12.34 22.28
N ALA A 760 35.30 -13.57 21.75
CA ALA A 760 36.49 -14.40 21.88
C ALA A 760 37.71 -13.75 21.22
N ARG A 761 37.55 -13.19 20.02
CA ARG A 761 38.62 -12.46 19.31
C ARG A 761 39.03 -11.19 20.04
N CYS A 762 38.07 -10.38 20.51
CA CYS A 762 38.40 -9.19 21.30
C CYS A 762 39.19 -9.55 22.57
N ARG A 763 38.73 -10.56 23.33
CA ARG A 763 39.42 -11.00 24.55
C ARG A 763 40.82 -11.56 24.30
N ALA A 764 41.02 -12.29 23.21
CA ALA A 764 42.33 -12.81 22.82
C ALA A 764 43.36 -11.68 22.56
N HIS A 765 42.88 -10.48 22.23
CA HIS A 765 43.70 -9.29 22.00
C HIS A 765 43.62 -8.26 23.15
N ALA A 766 43.03 -8.63 24.30
CA ALA A 766 42.80 -7.74 25.45
C ALA A 766 41.97 -6.47 25.10
N ILE A 767 41.01 -6.61 24.20
CA ILE A 767 40.12 -5.54 23.72
C ILE A 767 38.77 -5.65 24.42
N THR A 768 38.20 -4.51 24.82
CA THR A 768 36.85 -4.45 25.40
C THR A 768 35.79 -4.55 24.30
N PRO A 769 34.96 -5.63 24.27
CA PRO A 769 33.87 -5.75 23.32
C PRO A 769 32.63 -5.02 23.84
N VAL A 770 32.18 -4.00 23.11
CA VAL A 770 30.98 -3.21 23.39
C VAL A 770 29.94 -3.49 22.30
N TRP A 771 28.72 -3.80 22.70
CA TRP A 771 27.59 -3.99 21.80
C TRP A 771 26.62 -2.82 21.98
N VAL A 772 26.29 -2.15 20.88
CA VAL A 772 25.40 -0.99 20.89
C VAL A 772 24.17 -1.27 20.05
N PHE A 773 22.99 -1.15 20.64
CA PHE A 773 21.76 -1.13 19.86
C PHE A 773 21.51 0.28 19.32
N LEU A 774 21.48 0.43 18.00
CA LEU A 774 21.09 1.67 17.33
C LEU A 774 19.72 1.49 16.65
N PRO A 775 18.66 2.20 17.10
CA PRO A 775 17.35 2.11 16.47
C PRO A 775 17.34 2.68 15.04
N GLN A 776 16.50 2.12 14.18
CA GLN A 776 16.26 2.71 12.85
C GLN A 776 15.33 3.90 12.93
N VAL A 777 15.44 4.82 11.96
CA VAL A 777 14.65 6.06 11.93
C VAL A 777 13.36 5.87 11.13
N ASN A 778 12.60 4.82 11.49
CA ASN A 778 11.30 4.51 10.88
C ASN A 778 10.32 3.94 11.93
N ARG A 779 9.01 4.01 11.64
CA ARG A 779 7.97 3.42 12.51
C ARG A 779 7.61 2.02 12.00
N GLY A 780 7.74 0.99 12.84
CA GLY A 780 7.32 -0.36 12.44
C GLY A 780 7.83 -1.46 13.36
N ARG A 781 7.67 -2.71 12.93
CA ARG A 781 8.12 -3.90 13.68
C ARG A 781 9.60 -4.25 13.44
N TRP A 782 10.47 -3.27 13.19
CA TRP A 782 11.92 -3.50 13.13
C TRP A 782 12.51 -3.76 14.53
N GLU A 783 11.78 -3.41 15.58
CA GLU A 783 12.06 -3.68 17.00
C GLU A 783 11.89 -5.17 17.39
N GLU A 784 11.56 -6.03 16.44
CA GLU A 784 11.42 -7.47 16.68
C GLU A 784 12.71 -8.05 17.28
N ASN A 785 12.52 -8.75 18.41
CA ASN A 785 13.55 -9.47 19.15
C ASN A 785 14.67 -8.62 19.76
N VAL A 786 14.54 -7.29 19.81
CA VAL A 786 15.58 -6.40 20.37
C VAL A 786 15.95 -6.79 21.80
N ALA A 787 14.97 -7.05 22.66
CA ALA A 787 15.22 -7.46 24.04
C ALA A 787 16.00 -8.78 24.12
N GLU A 788 15.68 -9.74 23.24
CA GLU A 788 16.36 -11.04 23.17
C GLU A 788 17.79 -10.88 22.64
N THR A 789 18.00 -10.05 21.62
CA THR A 789 19.33 -9.81 21.04
C THR A 789 20.24 -9.06 22.03
N VAL A 790 19.71 -8.10 22.79
CA VAL A 790 20.45 -7.46 23.89
C VAL A 790 20.88 -8.50 24.93
N GLN A 791 19.99 -9.43 25.28
CA GLN A 791 20.32 -10.50 26.23
C GLN A 791 21.37 -11.44 25.68
N ASP A 792 21.26 -11.87 24.42
CA ASP A 792 22.25 -12.73 23.77
C ASP A 792 23.63 -12.06 23.68
N ALA A 793 23.70 -10.74 23.48
CA ALA A 793 24.95 -9.98 23.53
C ALA A 793 25.57 -9.98 24.95
N LYS A 794 24.76 -9.78 25.99
CA LYS A 794 25.22 -9.89 27.39
C LYS A 794 25.74 -11.29 27.70
N ASP A 795 24.99 -12.32 27.30
CA ASP A 795 25.33 -13.72 27.54
C ASP A 795 26.63 -14.13 26.82
N ALA A 796 26.89 -13.56 25.63
CA ALA A 796 28.16 -13.73 24.92
C ALA A 796 29.34 -13.02 25.61
N GLY A 797 29.07 -12.00 26.44
CA GLY A 797 30.07 -11.31 27.24
C GLY A 797 30.45 -9.91 26.77
N PHE A 798 29.57 -9.24 26.02
CA PHE A 798 29.70 -7.82 25.69
C PHE A 798 29.31 -6.89 26.85
N ALA A 799 29.95 -5.72 26.93
CA ALA A 799 29.32 -4.57 27.58
C ALA A 799 28.23 -4.02 26.65
N THR A 800 27.02 -3.74 27.14
CA THR A 800 25.89 -3.37 26.27
C THR A 800 25.43 -1.93 26.47
N ILE A 801 25.23 -1.19 25.38
CA ILE A 801 24.57 0.12 25.36
C ILE A 801 23.27 -0.02 24.55
N ASN A 802 22.16 0.44 25.09
CA ASN A 802 20.88 0.43 24.38
C ASN A 802 20.41 1.86 24.09
N LEU A 803 20.41 2.25 22.81
CA LEU A 803 20.01 3.59 22.36
C LEU A 803 18.56 3.65 21.88
N LEU A 804 17.70 2.70 22.26
CA LEU A 804 16.29 2.67 21.82
C LEU A 804 15.54 3.99 22.08
N ASP A 805 15.94 4.76 23.10
CA ASP A 805 15.37 6.05 23.49
C ASP A 805 15.91 7.27 22.71
N VAL A 806 16.96 7.11 21.89
CA VAL A 806 17.77 8.22 21.34
C VAL A 806 16.97 9.24 20.52
N TYR A 807 15.90 8.81 19.85
CA TYR A 807 15.04 9.68 19.04
C TYR A 807 13.71 10.03 19.72
N GLY A 808 13.46 9.55 20.95
CA GLY A 808 12.14 9.60 21.58
C GLY A 808 11.56 10.99 21.81
N SER A 809 12.39 12.04 21.82
CA SER A 809 11.98 13.44 21.97
C SER A 809 11.66 14.14 20.65
N HIS A 810 11.86 13.50 19.50
CA HIS A 810 11.67 14.09 18.18
C HIS A 810 10.70 13.27 17.31
N PRO A 811 9.83 13.93 16.52
CA PRO A 811 9.13 13.26 15.43
C PRO A 811 10.15 12.63 14.47
N ILE A 812 9.93 11.38 14.06
CA ILE A 812 10.80 10.62 13.14
C ILE A 812 11.05 11.39 11.84
N GLU A 813 10.05 12.13 11.39
CA GLU A 813 10.08 12.96 10.19
C GLU A 813 11.15 14.08 10.26
N GLN A 814 11.60 14.46 11.47
CA GLN A 814 12.66 15.46 11.68
C GLN A 814 14.06 14.86 11.74
N VAL A 815 14.18 13.57 12.05
CA VAL A 815 15.46 12.89 12.24
C VAL A 815 15.80 11.92 11.10
N GLN A 816 14.84 11.58 10.24
CA GLN A 816 15.06 10.78 9.03
C GLN A 816 15.57 11.65 7.87
N LEU A 817 16.27 11.01 6.92
CA LEU A 817 16.75 11.66 5.70
C LEU A 817 15.58 12.05 4.77
N THR A 818 14.72 11.09 4.42
CA THR A 818 13.49 11.31 3.64
C THR A 818 12.41 10.27 3.99
N GLU A 819 11.22 10.34 3.37
CA GLU A 819 10.14 9.36 3.57
C GLU A 819 10.49 7.96 3.03
N TRP A 820 11.43 7.87 2.08
CA TRP A 820 11.89 6.62 1.44
C TRP A 820 13.29 6.19 1.85
N ASP A 821 13.97 6.97 2.70
CA ASP A 821 15.31 6.70 3.20
C ASP A 821 15.35 6.82 4.74
N PHE A 822 15.46 5.67 5.41
CA PHE A 822 15.35 5.53 6.87
C PHE A 822 16.66 5.75 7.62
N HIS A 823 17.68 6.31 6.96
CA HIS A 823 18.91 6.70 7.62
C HIS A 823 18.68 7.97 8.46
N PRO A 824 19.39 8.10 9.60
CA PRO A 824 19.40 9.35 10.35
C PRO A 824 20.02 10.47 9.51
N ASN A 825 19.39 11.64 9.53
CA ASN A 825 20.00 12.85 9.00
C ASN A 825 21.03 13.43 10.01
N ALA A 826 21.61 14.60 9.69
CA ALA A 826 22.60 15.24 10.55
C ALA A 826 22.13 15.47 12.00
N LEU A 827 20.84 15.77 12.22
CA LEU A 827 20.26 15.88 13.57
C LEU A 827 20.23 14.51 14.26
N GLY A 828 19.81 13.46 13.55
CA GLY A 828 19.81 12.09 14.06
C GLY A 828 21.21 11.63 14.49
N HIS A 829 22.22 11.85 13.64
CA HIS A 829 23.63 11.58 13.96
C HIS A 829 24.11 12.34 15.20
N ASN A 830 23.72 13.62 15.33
CA ASN A 830 24.07 14.42 16.49
C ASN A 830 23.46 13.88 17.79
N LEU A 831 22.18 13.47 17.77
CA LEU A 831 21.49 12.88 18.92
C LEU A 831 22.17 11.56 19.37
N VAL A 832 22.57 10.72 18.41
CA VAL A 832 23.33 9.48 18.67
C VAL A 832 24.65 9.80 19.35
N ALA A 833 25.44 10.73 18.79
CA ALA A 833 26.71 11.14 19.37
C ALA A 833 26.54 11.69 20.79
N GLN A 834 25.52 12.51 21.05
CA GLN A 834 25.25 13.06 22.38
C GLN A 834 24.83 12.00 23.41
N ARG A 835 24.03 11.02 23.00
CA ARG A 835 23.58 9.93 23.90
C ARG A 835 24.71 8.97 24.21
N LEU A 836 25.55 8.63 23.22
CA LEU A 836 26.75 7.82 23.41
C LEU A 836 27.77 8.53 24.29
N TYR A 837 28.05 9.81 24.04
CA TYR A 837 28.99 10.59 24.86
C TYR A 837 28.63 10.57 26.35
N ARG A 838 27.33 10.76 26.67
CA ARG A 838 26.85 10.68 28.06
C ARG A 838 27.05 9.30 28.67
N GLU A 839 26.66 8.24 27.95
CA GLU A 839 26.84 6.86 28.41
C GLU A 839 28.30 6.52 28.71
N LEU A 840 29.20 6.93 27.80
CA LEU A 840 30.62 6.65 27.91
C LEU A 840 31.27 7.37 29.10
N LEU A 841 30.81 8.58 29.44
CA LEU A 841 31.30 9.30 30.61
C LEU A 841 30.72 8.75 31.91
N ASP A 842 29.42 8.49 31.97
CA ASP A 842 28.73 8.01 33.17
C ASP A 842 29.24 6.61 33.59
N HIS A 843 29.71 5.82 32.63
CA HIS A 843 30.25 4.48 32.84
C HIS A 843 31.70 4.35 32.35
N ARG A 844 32.52 5.39 32.52
CA ARG A 844 33.90 5.42 32.03
C ARG A 844 34.77 4.24 32.47
N ASP A 845 34.55 3.74 33.69
CA ASP A 845 35.31 2.61 34.26
C ASP A 845 35.05 1.29 33.51
N VAL A 846 33.94 1.21 32.76
CA VAL A 846 33.59 0.04 31.92
C VAL A 846 34.22 0.14 30.54
N TYR A 847 34.18 1.32 29.93
CA TYR A 847 34.55 1.50 28.52
C TYR A 847 35.99 1.93 28.30
N PHE A 848 36.61 2.58 29.28
CA PHE A 848 37.98 3.12 29.21
C PHE A 848 38.94 2.40 30.18
N ALA A 849 38.58 1.19 30.63
CA ALA A 849 39.38 0.39 31.55
C ALA A 849 40.81 0.19 31.02
N ARG A 850 41.80 0.40 31.90
CA ARG A 850 43.23 0.24 31.62
C ARG A 850 43.69 -1.20 31.70
#